data_AF-J4GH12-F1
#
_entry.id   AF-J4GH12-F1
#
_cell.length_a   1.000
_cell.length_b   1.000
_cell.length_c   1.000
_cell.angle_alpha   90.00
_cell.angle_beta   90.00
_cell.angle_gamma   90.00
#
_symmetry.space_group_name_H-M   'P 1'
#
loop_
_entity.id
_entity.type
_entity.pdbx_description
1 polymer ?
#
loop_
_entity_poly.entity_id
_entity_poly.type
_entity_poly.pdbx_seq_one_letter_code
_entity_poly.pdbx_strand_id
1 'polypeptide(L)'
;MSSSLVSQSCFLEQIIVPAFSRRICLRRFSNGHTSTAVEAIQQLEPDILGVSIQLANDGTIDAIALATGDRVFLLSIEDGSPGKFAALNALFAGPLLATFRMADVALQICYHLGFHCRGVELGTLIPAPEPWSPSRFVDVRVTPGINRHPINAVWHGLGDTNLCLRAWLSVKLAEESRSYVESAAKVNTAVIDAAELRCLGRWVTNIQLLEMAKPDQMENEFDDIELVDGNIVLRNSRFKTRVRRSEQTSVVLDTEDGKTIYGQAIRAEGKSTTIKVTEGRFRRGIGSIRVVGREEPTNAERARDEFILRVLYGEASLSRSLLIQMLWFPSALGPAQCNITQKSTPENISTERELNASQARVVESMISLTSPLVIVHGPPGTGKTKTISSATHVWQEKGQPVWVVAQSNVGVKNIAASFHKHRIGFKLIVSKEFYVEWYTFCPRPFYCKKSLKDSMTTRHEHIYGPIEKYLIRSDDLFRCDPVEMERMLGSSHVILCTLGMMSNPALDDCRIYKFVPVERLVVDEASQIDTFEFMHLLYKFKKLHKLCFFGDPKQLPPFGKDNAPDIQTIFDLKHLKPQAHFLDTQYRMPAPLGNFISHNVYNSKLRSVHRIKDASCIVFVDVAKGTEAKSGNSWINMEEVHAAVNLVRHYYQKMRFCIITPYDAQRGAIQRQLKAEKLPWECHEEEFVIVSTVRTGGPGFLRSQARTNVMLTRCTAGMVIVTNRQFFNNGGRDTLLGKLAEYWVGIRGREATWTSPMLIAGRTAKLPKFRTGTVPISTAAPKLPVTALAQPKTSIPPTLSMQKLSINSSDTSVVRYHTPQGAFPPLPGASSRSSGSSGKWFSRRGRGSVLPAAIGPSCPRGSDTPWRKDMVASIQKVVGYALKYFSGCGEDLWDCIVEECQKGSINNRINILYLLDSLCETSLLAKSHQGHVGQDGAQTSFYVDYVARDLGKIVEYVVPEGRQGLPNLMSTKQILESWRSKRVLDPQKVDDVMATLDTRRASLEQEQQADNTASRERTTTLARGEVFKRIEEDRERHKRLRERRWVQPVSHNPHTHLPPQLASFLPLTDDGDGEGELTLDIEFENDWETTSDWNEDDDEAAADENHLCFPSNDGEQEMDLS
;
A
#
# COMPACT_ATOMS: atom_id res chain seq x y z
N MET A 1 20.94 54.05 23.29
CA MET A 1 21.75 53.01 22.61
C MET A 1 20.80 51.85 22.30
N SER A 2 20.11 51.84 21.16
CA SER A 2 20.59 51.64 19.77
C SER A 2 20.81 50.15 19.42
N SER A 3 19.75 49.53 18.88
CA SER A 3 19.77 48.59 17.75
C SER A 3 20.88 47.54 17.67
N SER A 4 20.60 46.31 18.10
CA SER A 4 21.34 45.12 17.65
C SER A 4 20.56 43.81 17.82
N LEU A 5 19.40 43.67 17.17
CA LEU A 5 18.81 42.36 16.79
C LEU A 5 17.63 42.49 15.79
N VAL A 6 17.46 43.67 15.16
CA VAL A 6 16.35 43.94 14.22
C VAL A 6 16.83 43.73 12.79
N SER A 7 16.17 42.83 12.05
CA SER A 7 16.38 42.58 10.61
C SER A 7 17.83 42.25 10.21
N GLN A 8 18.22 40.97 10.29
CA GLN A 8 19.30 40.48 9.41
C GLN A 8 18.80 40.48 7.97
N SER A 9 19.28 41.43 7.16
CA SER A 9 19.08 41.40 5.71
C SER A 9 20.02 40.36 5.09
N CYS A 10 19.48 39.20 4.74
CA CYS A 10 20.22 38.15 4.03
C CYS A 10 19.76 38.09 2.56
N PHE A 11 20.48 37.31 1.76
CA PHE A 11 20.10 37.02 0.38
C PHE A 11 19.71 35.55 0.29
N LEU A 12 18.53 35.30 -0.26
CA LEU A 12 18.08 33.99 -0.69
C LEU A 12 18.58 33.77 -2.12
N GLU A 13 19.32 32.69 -2.36
CA GLU A 13 19.74 32.33 -3.70
C GLU A 13 18.71 31.40 -4.35
N GLN A 14 18.28 31.75 -5.57
CA GLN A 14 17.42 30.94 -6.40
C GLN A 14 18.17 30.51 -7.66
N ILE A 15 18.09 29.21 -7.96
CA ILE A 15 18.61 28.59 -9.19
C ILE A 15 17.49 27.88 -9.98
N ILE A 16 16.24 28.02 -9.53
CA ILE A 16 15.07 27.28 -10.03
C ILE A 16 14.49 27.90 -11.30
N VAL A 17 14.63 29.22 -11.50
CA VAL A 17 14.18 29.93 -12.70
C VAL A 17 15.28 30.89 -13.18
N PRO A 18 16.15 30.45 -14.12
CA PRO A 18 17.31 31.24 -14.56
C PRO A 18 16.98 32.57 -15.24
N ALA A 19 15.73 32.77 -15.70
CA ALA A 19 15.27 34.03 -16.30
C ALA A 19 15.11 35.17 -15.28
N PHE A 20 15.00 34.86 -13.98
CA PHE A 20 14.85 35.85 -12.91
C PHE A 20 16.17 36.04 -12.14
N SER A 21 16.25 37.14 -11.38
CA SER A 21 17.40 37.46 -10.52
C SER A 21 17.76 36.29 -9.60
N ARG A 22 19.06 35.95 -9.53
CA ARG A 22 19.56 34.85 -8.68
C ARG A 22 19.53 35.16 -7.18
N ARG A 23 19.66 36.43 -6.79
CA ARG A 23 19.69 36.87 -5.39
C ARG A 23 18.42 37.64 -5.08
N ILE A 24 17.65 37.16 -4.12
CA ILE A 24 16.41 37.78 -3.63
C ILE A 24 16.71 38.36 -2.25
N CYS A 25 16.27 39.58 -1.95
CA CYS A 25 16.44 40.16 -0.63
C CYS A 25 15.49 39.49 0.37
N LEU A 26 16.03 38.87 1.42
CA LEU A 26 15.24 38.22 2.48
C LEU A 26 15.39 39.01 3.78
N ARG A 27 14.24 39.37 4.37
CA ARG A 27 14.14 39.94 5.72
C ARG A 27 13.41 38.96 6.63
N ARG A 28 14.00 38.66 7.77
CA ARG A 28 13.46 37.72 8.77
C ARG A 28 12.97 38.48 10.00
N PHE A 29 11.78 38.12 10.47
CA PHE A 29 11.12 38.73 11.62
C PHE A 29 10.68 37.62 12.59
N SER A 30 10.99 37.81 13.88
CA SER A 30 10.44 37.01 14.97
C SER A 30 9.07 37.54 15.39
N ASN A 31 8.29 36.71 16.10
CA ASN A 31 6.98 37.00 16.68
C ASN A 31 6.76 38.45 17.16
N GLY A 32 7.71 39.00 17.92
CA GLY A 32 7.61 40.34 18.51
C GLY A 32 7.71 41.52 17.52
N HIS A 33 8.05 41.28 16.25
CA HIS A 33 8.34 42.30 15.25
C HIS A 33 7.35 42.33 14.07
N THR A 34 6.20 41.65 14.20
CA THR A 34 5.16 41.57 13.16
C THR A 34 4.71 42.95 12.67
N SER A 35 4.48 43.92 13.56
CA SER A 35 4.10 45.29 13.16
C SER A 35 5.18 45.96 12.30
N THR A 36 6.46 45.80 12.66
CA THR A 36 7.59 46.34 11.88
C THR A 36 7.71 45.67 10.50
N ALA A 37 7.37 44.37 10.40
CA ALA A 37 7.29 43.69 9.12
C ALA A 37 6.15 44.25 8.24
N VAL A 38 4.97 44.49 8.84
CA VAL A 38 3.81 45.08 8.16
C VAL A 38 4.10 46.48 7.65
N GLU A 39 4.64 47.37 8.51
CA GLU A 39 5.06 48.72 8.12
C GLU A 39 6.07 48.69 6.97
N ALA A 40 7.06 47.79 7.02
CA ALA A 40 8.08 47.67 5.99
C ALA A 40 7.56 47.08 4.65
N ILE A 41 6.42 46.37 4.66
CA ILE A 41 5.72 45.91 3.44
C ILE A 41 4.81 47.02 2.91
N GLN A 42 4.07 47.72 3.79
CA GLN A 42 3.17 48.81 3.39
C GLN A 42 3.93 49.99 2.76
N GLN A 43 5.15 50.30 3.24
CA GLN A 43 6.05 51.29 2.63
C GLN A 43 6.47 50.98 1.19
N LEU A 44 6.23 49.76 0.69
CA LEU A 44 6.50 49.37 -0.71
C LEU A 44 5.26 49.49 -1.61
N GLU A 45 4.10 49.83 -1.03
CA GLU A 45 2.81 49.98 -1.72
C GLU A 45 2.51 48.85 -2.76
N PRO A 46 2.61 47.56 -2.39
CA PRO A 46 2.45 46.48 -3.35
C PRO A 46 0.99 46.33 -3.81
N ASP A 47 0.74 46.29 -5.12
CA ASP A 47 -0.58 45.94 -5.68
C ASP A 47 -0.93 44.46 -5.45
N ILE A 48 0.10 43.60 -5.57
CA ILE A 48 0.01 42.14 -5.47
C ILE A 48 1.07 41.66 -4.48
N LEU A 49 0.70 40.75 -3.58
CA LEU A 49 1.59 40.16 -2.59
C LEU A 49 1.61 38.64 -2.73
N GLY A 50 2.80 38.07 -2.95
CA GLY A 50 3.00 36.63 -2.98
C GLY A 50 2.92 36.06 -1.57
N VAL A 51 2.20 34.97 -1.37
CA VAL A 51 2.00 34.38 -0.04
C VAL A 51 2.29 32.88 -0.03
N SER A 52 2.93 32.40 1.04
CA SER A 52 3.02 30.98 1.36
C SER A 52 3.05 30.79 2.87
N ILE A 53 2.53 29.65 3.34
CA ILE A 53 2.46 29.27 4.75
C ILE A 53 3.15 27.93 4.99
N GLN A 54 3.56 27.69 6.23
CA GLN A 54 4.01 26.40 6.74
C GLN A 54 3.21 26.09 8.01
N LEU A 55 2.71 24.86 8.11
CA LEU A 55 2.07 24.37 9.32
C LEU A 55 3.08 23.63 10.22
N ALA A 56 2.81 23.61 11.52
CA ALA A 56 3.40 22.69 12.48
C ALA A 56 2.68 21.32 12.45
N ASN A 57 3.23 20.34 13.17
CA ASN A 57 2.69 18.98 13.27
C ASN A 57 1.30 18.92 13.94
N ASP A 58 0.89 19.95 14.68
CA ASP A 58 -0.45 20.08 15.28
C ASP A 58 -1.47 20.76 14.34
N GLY A 59 -1.04 21.14 13.14
CA GLY A 59 -1.85 21.83 12.13
C GLY A 59 -1.90 23.35 12.28
N THR A 60 -1.27 23.95 13.31
CA THR A 60 -1.22 25.42 13.45
C THR A 60 -0.20 26.05 12.48
N ILE A 61 -0.35 27.33 12.15
CA ILE A 61 0.60 28.04 11.27
C ILE A 61 1.87 28.37 12.07
N ASP A 62 3.00 27.81 11.66
CA ASP A 62 4.34 28.00 12.22
C ASP A 62 5.11 29.15 11.54
N ALA A 63 4.90 29.34 10.23
CA ALA A 63 5.55 30.44 9.51
C ALA A 63 4.75 30.93 8.30
N ILE A 64 4.93 32.21 7.97
CA ILE A 64 4.37 32.87 6.79
C ILE A 64 5.49 33.59 6.04
N ALA A 65 5.57 33.34 4.73
CA ALA A 65 6.37 34.16 3.82
C ALA A 65 5.46 35.06 2.99
N LEU A 66 5.78 36.35 2.98
CA LEU A 66 5.14 37.38 2.16
C LEU A 66 6.19 37.96 1.20
N ALA A 67 5.85 38.13 -0.08
CA ALA A 67 6.82 38.54 -1.09
C ALA A 67 6.30 39.65 -2.01
N THR A 68 7.14 40.66 -2.23
CA THR A 68 7.04 41.63 -3.33
C THR A 68 7.91 41.15 -4.50
N GLY A 69 7.84 41.83 -5.64
CA GLY A 69 8.70 41.53 -6.80
C GLY A 69 10.21 41.60 -6.54
N ASP A 70 10.66 42.26 -5.46
CA ASP A 70 12.09 42.46 -5.12
C ASP A 70 12.53 41.85 -3.76
N ARG A 71 11.59 41.60 -2.83
CA ARG A 71 11.88 41.21 -1.44
C ARG A 71 10.96 40.11 -0.93
N VAL A 72 11.47 39.32 0.01
CA VAL A 72 10.70 38.36 0.81
C VAL A 72 10.82 38.71 2.28
N PHE A 73 9.70 38.61 2.98
CA PHE A 73 9.52 38.86 4.40
C PHE A 73 9.06 37.53 5.02
N LEU A 74 9.93 36.92 5.82
CA LEU A 74 9.63 35.69 6.55
C LEU A 74 9.27 36.05 8.00
N LEU A 75 8.07 35.64 8.42
CA LEU A 75 7.58 35.77 9.79
C LEU A 75 7.44 34.38 10.39
N SER A 76 8.08 34.16 11.54
CA SER A 76 7.85 32.97 12.38
C SER A 76 6.73 33.25 13.40
N ILE A 77 5.86 32.27 13.60
CA ILE A 77 4.65 32.27 14.42
C ILE A 77 4.78 31.15 15.47
N GLU A 78 5.60 31.38 16.49
CA GLU A 78 5.83 30.38 17.55
C GLU A 78 4.65 30.31 18.56
N ASP A 79 3.66 31.20 18.46
CA ASP A 79 2.67 31.41 19.54
C ASP A 79 1.37 32.07 19.01
N GLY A 80 0.55 31.28 18.31
CA GLY A 80 -0.61 31.65 17.46
C GLY A 80 -1.80 32.39 18.11
N SER A 81 -1.60 33.03 19.26
CA SER A 81 -2.56 33.92 19.91
C SER A 81 -2.98 35.09 18.99
N PRO A 82 -4.28 35.24 18.63
CA PRO A 82 -4.71 36.19 17.59
C PRO A 82 -4.32 37.65 17.82
N GLY A 83 -4.21 38.06 19.09
CA GLY A 83 -3.85 39.44 19.47
C GLY A 83 -2.42 39.86 19.07
N LYS A 84 -1.48 38.92 18.93
CA LYS A 84 -0.08 39.23 18.57
C LYS A 84 0.12 39.55 17.08
N PHE A 85 -0.85 39.16 16.23
CA PHE A 85 -0.73 39.26 14.78
C PHE A 85 -1.73 40.22 14.13
N ALA A 86 -2.48 41.00 14.92
CA ALA A 86 -3.52 41.91 14.45
C ALA A 86 -3.06 42.87 13.32
N ALA A 87 -1.77 43.24 13.30
CA ALA A 87 -1.19 44.06 12.22
C ALA A 87 -1.24 43.38 10.84
N LEU A 88 -1.15 42.04 10.75
CA LEU A 88 -1.22 41.30 9.48
C LEU A 88 -2.57 41.45 8.76
N ASN A 89 -3.64 41.73 9.51
CA ASN A 89 -4.97 41.96 8.93
C ASN A 89 -4.96 43.09 7.88
N ALA A 90 -4.13 44.11 8.06
CA ALA A 90 -3.97 45.19 7.10
C ALA A 90 -3.31 44.76 5.78
N LEU A 91 -2.48 43.71 5.80
CA LEU A 91 -1.89 43.11 4.59
C LEU A 91 -2.84 42.12 3.91
N PHE A 92 -3.67 41.39 4.68
CA PHE A 92 -4.60 40.41 4.12
C PHE A 92 -5.89 41.05 3.57
N ALA A 93 -6.29 42.21 4.10
CA ALA A 93 -7.42 43.00 3.61
C ALA A 93 -7.04 44.04 2.53
N GLY A 94 -5.75 44.35 2.35
CA GLY A 94 -5.26 45.37 1.42
C GLY A 94 -4.87 44.84 0.04
N PRO A 95 -3.58 44.52 -0.18
CA PRO A 95 -3.06 44.01 -1.47
C PRO A 95 -3.72 42.69 -1.89
N LEU A 96 -3.73 42.43 -3.20
CA LEU A 96 -4.23 41.16 -3.72
C LEU A 96 -3.22 40.04 -3.46
N LEU A 97 -3.62 39.00 -2.72
CA LEU A 97 -2.76 37.84 -2.49
C LEU A 97 -2.66 36.96 -3.75
N ALA A 98 -1.47 36.43 -4.05
CA ALA A 98 -1.24 35.50 -5.15
C ALA A 98 -0.43 34.28 -4.71
N THR A 99 -0.94 33.08 -5.01
CA THR A 99 -0.25 31.80 -4.78
C THR A 99 -0.91 30.65 -5.53
N PHE A 100 -0.26 29.49 -5.58
CA PHE A 100 -0.91 28.23 -5.96
C PHE A 100 -1.49 27.58 -4.71
N ARG A 101 -2.70 27.01 -4.79
CA ARG A 101 -3.50 26.57 -3.63
C ARG A 101 -3.92 27.75 -2.73
N MET A 102 -4.31 28.86 -3.36
CA MET A 102 -4.82 30.06 -2.71
C MET A 102 -6.07 29.77 -1.86
N ALA A 103 -6.91 28.83 -2.27
CA ALA A 103 -8.04 28.36 -1.47
C ALA A 103 -7.61 27.88 -0.08
N ASP A 104 -6.59 27.03 -0.03
CA ASP A 104 -6.09 26.47 1.21
C ASP A 104 -5.43 27.53 2.08
N VAL A 105 -4.55 28.35 1.49
CA VAL A 105 -3.86 29.44 2.20
C VAL A 105 -4.87 30.42 2.80
N ALA A 106 -5.93 30.76 2.06
CA ALA A 106 -6.98 31.64 2.55
C ALA A 106 -7.76 31.04 3.72
N LEU A 107 -8.14 29.76 3.62
CA LEU A 107 -8.85 29.06 4.68
C LEU A 107 -8.01 28.88 5.95
N GLN A 108 -6.72 28.58 5.83
CA GLN A 108 -5.81 28.47 6.98
C GLN A 108 -5.60 29.82 7.68
N ILE A 109 -5.41 30.92 6.93
CA ILE A 109 -5.31 32.28 7.49
C ILE A 109 -6.61 32.65 8.24
N CYS A 110 -7.78 32.36 7.67
CA CYS A 110 -9.06 32.60 8.34
C CYS A 110 -9.23 31.74 9.60
N TYR A 111 -8.88 30.46 9.53
CA TYR A 111 -9.14 29.49 10.58
C TYR A 111 -8.21 29.66 11.79
N HIS A 112 -6.91 29.89 11.57
CA HIS A 112 -5.92 30.02 12.64
C HIS A 112 -5.72 31.46 13.12
N LEU A 113 -5.79 32.47 12.23
CA LEU A 113 -5.51 33.87 12.59
C LEU A 113 -6.78 34.73 12.72
N GLY A 114 -7.93 34.26 12.22
CA GLY A 114 -9.18 35.02 12.26
C GLY A 114 -9.25 36.19 11.26
N PHE A 115 -8.33 36.25 10.30
CA PHE A 115 -8.28 37.33 9.31
C PHE A 115 -8.88 36.89 7.98
N HIS A 116 -9.81 37.69 7.45
CA HIS A 116 -10.28 37.52 6.08
C HIS A 116 -9.21 37.99 5.08
N CYS A 117 -9.21 37.37 3.92
CA CYS A 117 -8.28 37.68 2.84
C CYS A 117 -8.92 37.53 1.45
N ARG A 118 -8.32 38.23 0.48
CA ARG A 118 -8.69 38.18 -0.93
C ARG A 118 -7.47 37.82 -1.78
N GLY A 119 -7.64 36.85 -2.68
CA GLY A 119 -6.52 36.37 -3.49
C GLY A 119 -6.89 35.75 -4.84
N VAL A 120 -5.87 35.39 -5.61
CA VAL A 120 -6.00 34.72 -6.92
C VAL A 120 -5.30 33.37 -6.91
N GLU A 121 -5.99 32.34 -7.42
CA GLU A 121 -5.45 30.99 -7.60
C GLU A 121 -4.65 30.92 -8.92
N LEU A 122 -3.33 30.88 -8.81
CA LEU A 122 -2.42 30.87 -9.97
C LEU A 122 -2.55 29.61 -10.82
N GLY A 123 -2.93 28.47 -10.23
CA GLY A 123 -3.16 27.23 -10.97
C GLY A 123 -4.34 27.29 -11.93
N THR A 124 -5.35 28.13 -11.66
CA THR A 124 -6.54 28.30 -12.52
C THR A 124 -6.53 29.59 -13.36
N LEU A 125 -5.43 30.33 -13.32
CA LEU A 125 -5.32 31.67 -13.93
C LEU A 125 -5.48 31.67 -15.46
N ILE A 126 -5.07 30.57 -16.10
CA ILE A 126 -5.16 30.36 -17.55
C ILE A 126 -6.15 29.21 -17.80
N PRO A 127 -7.21 29.41 -18.62
CA PRO A 127 -8.18 28.35 -18.91
C PRO A 127 -7.52 27.11 -19.52
N ALA A 128 -7.67 25.97 -18.84
CA ALA A 128 -7.15 24.68 -19.25
C ALA A 128 -8.03 23.54 -18.69
N PRO A 129 -7.97 22.32 -19.25
CA PRO A 129 -8.73 21.17 -18.74
C PRO A 129 -8.33 20.76 -17.31
N GLU A 130 -7.11 21.07 -16.89
CA GLU A 130 -6.58 20.80 -15.56
C GLU A 130 -5.85 22.04 -15.03
N PRO A 131 -5.90 22.34 -13.71
CA PRO A 131 -5.10 23.39 -13.10
C PRO A 131 -3.60 23.20 -13.36
N TRP A 132 -2.89 24.28 -13.64
CA TRP A 132 -1.46 24.24 -13.91
C TRP A 132 -0.66 24.12 -12.62
N SER A 133 0.31 23.21 -12.59
CA SER A 133 1.33 23.18 -11.54
C SER A 133 2.31 24.36 -11.67
N PRO A 134 3.00 24.77 -10.59
CA PRO A 134 3.97 25.86 -10.63
C PRO A 134 5.04 25.67 -11.72
N SER A 135 5.54 24.44 -11.90
CA SER A 135 6.52 24.13 -12.94
C SER A 135 5.94 24.19 -14.36
N ARG A 136 4.66 23.83 -14.56
CA ARG A 136 3.97 23.98 -15.85
C ARG A 136 3.83 25.45 -16.22
N PHE A 137 3.49 26.28 -15.24
CA PHE A 137 3.35 27.71 -15.45
C PHE A 137 4.69 28.33 -15.90
N VAL A 138 5.78 28.05 -15.18
CA VAL A 138 7.12 28.54 -15.55
C VAL A 138 7.53 28.04 -16.94
N ASP A 139 7.36 26.75 -17.22
CA ASP A 139 7.70 26.14 -18.52
C ASP A 139 6.93 26.81 -19.68
N VAL A 140 5.61 26.96 -19.57
CA VAL A 140 4.79 27.50 -20.66
C VAL A 140 4.88 29.03 -20.81
N ARG A 141 5.07 29.79 -19.72
CA ARG A 141 4.97 31.26 -19.73
C ARG A 141 6.29 32.02 -19.57
N VAL A 142 7.31 31.41 -18.94
CA VAL A 142 8.54 32.13 -18.54
C VAL A 142 9.79 31.56 -19.21
N THR A 143 9.95 30.23 -19.27
CA THR A 143 11.15 29.58 -19.83
C THR A 143 10.80 28.21 -20.41
N PRO A 144 10.44 28.15 -21.71
CA PRO A 144 10.12 26.89 -22.38
C PRO A 144 11.27 25.88 -22.37
N GLY A 145 10.97 24.65 -21.99
CA GLY A 145 11.94 23.56 -21.89
C GLY A 145 12.77 23.57 -20.60
N ILE A 146 12.37 24.34 -19.58
CA ILE A 146 13.05 24.36 -18.28
C ILE A 146 12.98 23.00 -17.58
N ASN A 147 14.02 22.65 -16.81
CA ASN A 147 13.93 21.50 -15.91
C ASN A 147 12.87 21.77 -14.83
N ARG A 148 11.78 21.02 -14.88
CA ARG A 148 10.62 21.19 -13.99
C ARG A 148 10.84 20.63 -12.58
N HIS A 149 11.80 19.72 -12.40
CA HIS A 149 12.03 19.02 -11.14
C HIS A 149 12.39 19.96 -9.97
N PRO A 150 13.36 20.89 -10.07
CA PRO A 150 13.70 21.81 -8.98
C PRO A 150 12.53 22.71 -8.56
N ILE A 151 11.63 23.07 -9.49
CA ILE A 151 10.47 23.92 -9.22
C ILE A 151 9.40 23.12 -8.45
N ASN A 152 9.15 21.86 -8.82
CA ASN A 152 8.26 20.97 -8.07
C ASN A 152 8.79 20.70 -6.66
N ALA A 153 10.10 20.49 -6.51
CA ALA A 153 10.75 20.23 -5.22
C ALA A 153 10.50 21.36 -4.20
N VAL A 154 10.49 22.62 -4.63
CA VAL A 154 10.16 23.78 -3.77
C VAL A 154 8.71 23.74 -3.26
N TRP A 155 7.77 23.15 -4.01
CA TRP A 155 6.37 23.08 -3.59
C TRP A 155 6.08 21.99 -2.56
N HIS A 156 6.92 20.96 -2.49
CA HIS A 156 6.79 19.85 -1.53
C HIS A 156 7.83 19.91 -0.39
N GLY A 157 8.92 20.64 -0.57
CA GLY A 157 9.97 20.80 0.42
C GLY A 157 9.55 21.64 1.63
N LEU A 158 9.98 21.19 2.81
CA LEU A 158 9.81 21.90 4.08
C LEU A 158 10.90 22.98 4.28
N GLY A 159 10.67 23.87 5.25
CA GLY A 159 11.65 24.83 5.72
C GLY A 159 11.67 26.17 4.97
N ASP A 160 12.20 27.18 5.66
CA ASP A 160 12.19 28.60 5.30
C ASP A 160 12.56 28.90 3.84
N THR A 161 13.59 28.24 3.32
CA THR A 161 14.09 28.44 1.95
C THR A 161 12.98 28.15 0.94
N ASN A 162 12.33 27.00 1.07
CA ASN A 162 11.25 26.59 0.19
C ASN A 162 10.02 27.49 0.38
N LEU A 163 9.65 27.76 1.63
CA LEU A 163 8.55 28.67 1.99
C LEU A 163 8.72 30.07 1.35
N CYS A 164 9.92 30.65 1.43
CA CYS A 164 10.25 31.94 0.81
C CYS A 164 10.23 31.89 -0.72
N LEU A 165 10.79 30.83 -1.33
CA LEU A 165 10.77 30.65 -2.78
C LEU A 165 9.34 30.46 -3.32
N ARG A 166 8.45 29.78 -2.57
CA ARG A 166 7.02 29.65 -2.94
C ARG A 166 6.32 31.00 -3.02
N ALA A 167 6.48 31.84 -2.00
CA ALA A 167 5.88 33.18 -1.96
C ALA A 167 6.44 34.07 -3.09
N TRP A 168 7.77 34.10 -3.25
CA TRP A 168 8.45 34.91 -4.27
C TRP A 168 8.09 34.50 -5.70
N LEU A 169 8.11 33.20 -6.02
CA LEU A 169 7.77 32.73 -7.35
C LEU A 169 6.31 33.03 -7.69
N SER A 170 5.42 32.98 -6.69
CA SER A 170 4.00 33.30 -6.86
C SER A 170 3.76 34.76 -7.27
N VAL A 171 4.39 35.73 -6.59
CA VAL A 171 4.26 37.14 -7.01
C VAL A 171 4.89 37.40 -8.38
N LYS A 172 6.04 36.77 -8.68
CA LYS A 172 6.66 36.89 -10.01
C LYS A 172 5.76 36.39 -11.14
N LEU A 173 5.12 35.23 -10.96
CA LEU A 173 4.21 34.68 -11.98
C LEU A 173 2.91 35.48 -12.11
N ALA A 174 2.45 36.11 -11.03
CA ALA A 174 1.32 37.04 -11.05
C ALA A 174 1.66 38.36 -11.79
N GLU A 175 2.83 38.95 -11.53
CA GLU A 175 3.34 40.15 -12.22
C GLU A 175 3.45 39.90 -13.75
N GLU A 176 4.05 38.79 -14.17
CA GLU A 176 4.19 38.36 -15.58
C GLU A 176 2.84 38.01 -16.26
N SER A 177 1.74 37.97 -15.50
CA SER A 177 0.41 37.56 -15.97
C SER A 177 -0.69 38.54 -15.58
N ARG A 178 -0.34 39.82 -15.36
CA ARG A 178 -1.21 40.85 -14.76
C ARG A 178 -2.61 40.97 -15.38
N SER A 179 -2.75 40.88 -16.70
CA SER A 179 -4.05 40.93 -17.40
C SER A 179 -4.96 39.73 -17.09
N TYR A 180 -4.39 38.54 -16.91
CA TYR A 180 -5.13 37.38 -16.42
C TYR A 180 -5.44 37.51 -14.93
N VAL A 181 -4.55 38.11 -14.14
CA VAL A 181 -4.80 38.39 -12.71
C VAL A 181 -5.96 39.38 -12.56
N GLU A 182 -6.07 40.41 -13.37
CA GLU A 182 -7.17 41.37 -13.32
C GLU A 182 -8.53 40.76 -13.70
N SER A 183 -8.55 39.82 -14.65
CA SER A 183 -9.78 39.20 -15.16
C SER A 183 -10.22 37.92 -14.42
N ALA A 184 -9.32 37.23 -13.73
CA ALA A 184 -9.64 35.98 -13.03
C ALA A 184 -10.56 36.18 -11.81
N ALA A 185 -11.36 35.16 -11.51
CA ALA A 185 -12.12 35.07 -10.25
C ALA A 185 -11.19 35.20 -9.03
N LYS A 186 -11.78 35.59 -7.89
CA LYS A 186 -11.03 35.89 -6.66
C LYS A 186 -11.56 35.06 -5.51
N VAL A 187 -10.64 34.34 -4.86
CA VAL A 187 -10.88 33.78 -3.53
C VAL A 187 -11.19 34.95 -2.62
N ASN A 188 -12.37 34.95 -2.02
CA ASN A 188 -12.78 35.97 -1.06
C ASN A 188 -13.46 35.28 0.12
N THR A 189 -12.80 35.32 1.27
CA THR A 189 -13.31 34.69 2.49
C THR A 189 -14.30 35.57 3.25
N ALA A 190 -14.36 36.89 2.98
CA ALA A 190 -15.27 37.81 3.66
C ALA A 190 -16.75 37.68 3.23
N VAL A 191 -17.03 36.91 2.17
CA VAL A 191 -18.40 36.66 1.67
C VAL A 191 -18.97 35.30 2.10
N ILE A 192 -18.22 34.53 2.89
CA ILE A 192 -18.58 33.17 3.32
C ILE A 192 -18.95 33.21 4.81
N ASP A 193 -19.96 32.43 5.20
CA ASP A 193 -20.41 32.37 6.59
C ASP A 193 -19.31 31.84 7.53
N ALA A 194 -19.27 32.34 8.77
CA ALA A 194 -18.23 32.00 9.74
C ALA A 194 -18.26 30.51 10.18
N ALA A 195 -19.43 29.85 10.15
CA ALA A 195 -19.53 28.41 10.38
C ALA A 195 -19.08 27.61 9.15
N GLU A 196 -19.42 28.05 7.94
CA GLU A 196 -18.91 27.45 6.68
C GLU A 196 -17.37 27.56 6.61
N LEU A 197 -16.79 28.73 6.87
CA LEU A 197 -15.33 28.95 6.92
C LEU A 197 -14.64 28.06 7.97
N ARG A 198 -15.20 27.93 9.19
CA ARG A 198 -14.63 27.07 10.23
C ARG A 198 -14.67 25.60 9.84
N CYS A 199 -15.74 25.17 9.16
CA CYS A 199 -15.89 23.81 8.66
C CYS A 199 -14.85 23.49 7.58
N LEU A 200 -14.70 24.37 6.59
CA LEU A 200 -13.73 24.24 5.50
C LEU A 200 -12.28 24.36 5.99
N GLY A 201 -11.99 25.27 6.92
CA GLY A 201 -10.67 25.45 7.51
C GLY A 201 -10.14 24.18 8.17
N ARG A 202 -10.94 23.60 9.08
CA ARG A 202 -10.62 22.32 9.76
C ARG A 202 -10.39 21.17 8.77
N TRP A 203 -11.19 21.09 7.71
CA TRP A 203 -11.02 20.09 6.66
C TRP A 203 -9.69 20.25 5.91
N VAL A 204 -9.36 21.48 5.47
CA VAL A 204 -8.09 21.77 4.80
C VAL A 204 -6.91 21.48 5.72
N THR A 205 -7.00 21.75 7.03
CA THR A 205 -5.95 21.39 8.00
C THR A 205 -5.70 19.89 8.02
N ASN A 206 -6.76 19.06 8.07
CA ASN A 206 -6.63 17.59 7.98
C ASN A 206 -5.96 17.15 6.66
N ILE A 207 -6.38 17.71 5.51
CA ILE A 207 -5.77 17.40 4.20
C ILE A 207 -4.29 17.78 4.21
N GLN A 208 -3.93 18.95 4.75
CA GLN A 208 -2.54 19.41 4.78
C GLN A 208 -1.65 18.56 5.70
N LEU A 209 -2.16 18.11 6.86
CA LEU A 209 -1.46 17.17 7.73
C LEU A 209 -1.22 15.81 7.06
N LEU A 210 -2.24 15.24 6.39
CA LEU A 210 -2.08 14.02 5.59
C LEU A 210 -1.06 14.21 4.45
N GLU A 211 -1.11 15.35 3.76
CA GLU A 211 -0.15 15.72 2.71
C GLU A 211 1.28 15.88 3.26
N MET A 212 1.46 16.42 4.47
CA MET A 212 2.77 16.56 5.11
C MET A 212 3.34 15.22 5.58
N ALA A 213 2.49 14.25 5.91
CA ALA A 213 2.89 12.88 6.26
C ALA A 213 3.25 12.01 5.04
N LYS A 214 2.87 12.39 3.82
CA LYS A 214 3.29 11.68 2.59
C LYS A 214 4.80 11.87 2.37
N PRO A 215 5.58 10.79 2.15
CA PRO A 215 7.02 10.89 1.92
C PRO A 215 7.34 11.66 0.63
N ASP A 216 8.42 12.44 0.65
CA ASP A 216 8.93 13.17 -0.53
C ASP A 216 9.72 12.27 -1.48
N GLN A 217 10.18 11.12 -0.99
CA GLN A 217 10.90 10.09 -1.74
C GLN A 217 10.37 8.70 -1.41
N MET A 218 10.15 7.88 -2.44
CA MET A 218 9.74 6.48 -2.31
C MET A 218 10.77 5.56 -2.98
N GLU A 219 11.29 4.58 -2.27
CA GLU A 219 12.09 3.50 -2.87
C GLU A 219 11.21 2.55 -3.68
N ASN A 220 11.77 1.99 -4.76
CA ASN A 220 11.00 1.23 -5.73
C ASN A 220 11.58 -0.19 -5.93
N GLU A 221 10.82 -1.20 -5.55
CA GLU A 221 11.15 -2.61 -5.80
C GLU A 221 10.90 -2.99 -7.27
N PHE A 222 11.93 -3.53 -7.93
CA PHE A 222 11.89 -4.03 -9.30
C PHE A 222 12.50 -5.44 -9.42
N ASP A 223 11.90 -6.26 -10.29
CA ASP A 223 12.36 -7.61 -10.62
C ASP A 223 13.40 -7.59 -11.76
N ASP A 224 13.25 -6.69 -12.73
CA ASP A 224 14.02 -6.66 -13.98
C ASP A 224 14.05 -5.27 -14.62
N ILE A 225 15.05 -4.98 -15.46
CA ILE A 225 15.24 -3.71 -16.16
C ILE A 225 15.81 -3.93 -17.57
N GLU A 226 15.06 -3.48 -18.57
CA GLU A 226 15.44 -3.50 -19.99
C GLU A 226 15.63 -2.08 -20.54
N LEU A 227 16.28 -1.98 -21.71
CA LEU A 227 16.51 -0.72 -22.42
C LEU A 227 15.88 -0.81 -23.80
N VAL A 228 14.79 -0.07 -24.03
CA VAL A 228 13.97 -0.16 -25.25
C VAL A 228 13.82 1.23 -25.85
N ASP A 229 14.23 1.40 -27.11
CA ASP A 229 14.18 2.67 -27.86
C ASP A 229 14.78 3.88 -27.11
N GLY A 230 15.87 3.65 -26.35
CA GLY A 230 16.53 4.68 -25.55
C GLY A 230 15.87 5.01 -24.22
N ASN A 231 14.75 4.34 -23.89
CA ASN A 231 14.04 4.47 -22.61
C ASN A 231 14.34 3.26 -21.70
N ILE A 232 14.35 3.48 -20.39
CA ILE A 232 14.51 2.42 -19.40
C ILE A 232 13.13 1.82 -19.13
N VAL A 233 12.95 0.52 -19.37
CA VAL A 233 11.73 -0.22 -19.04
C VAL A 233 12.02 -1.09 -17.83
N LEU A 234 11.56 -0.67 -16.65
CA LEU A 234 11.64 -1.51 -15.45
C LEU A 234 10.36 -2.35 -15.28
N ARG A 235 10.53 -3.55 -14.75
CA ARG A 235 9.47 -4.43 -14.29
C ARG A 235 9.42 -4.37 -12.77
N ASN A 236 8.41 -3.71 -12.22
CA ASN A 236 8.19 -3.55 -10.80
C ASN A 236 7.81 -4.90 -10.14
N SER A 237 8.36 -5.19 -8.95
CA SER A 237 8.06 -6.42 -8.22
C SER A 237 6.59 -6.46 -7.77
N ARG A 238 6.07 -5.31 -7.32
CA ARG A 238 4.67 -5.09 -6.94
C ARG A 238 4.00 -4.18 -7.98
N PHE A 239 2.68 -4.30 -8.14
CA PHE A 239 1.94 -3.35 -8.98
C PHE A 239 1.95 -1.94 -8.36
N LYS A 240 1.89 -1.86 -7.02
CA LYS A 240 1.92 -0.60 -6.25
C LYS A 240 3.23 0.18 -6.34
N THR A 241 4.37 -0.48 -6.60
CA THR A 241 5.65 0.23 -6.77
C THR A 241 5.81 0.85 -8.17
N ARG A 242 4.86 0.64 -9.09
CA ARG A 242 4.90 1.19 -10.46
C ARG A 242 4.73 2.71 -10.47
N VAL A 243 5.66 3.43 -11.09
CA VAL A 243 5.61 4.90 -11.17
C VAL A 243 4.66 5.32 -12.28
N ARG A 244 3.64 6.13 -11.95
CA ARG A 244 2.75 6.72 -12.97
C ARG A 244 3.48 7.82 -13.73
N ARG A 245 3.05 8.10 -14.97
CA ARG A 245 3.44 9.36 -15.62
C ARG A 245 2.86 10.51 -14.80
N SER A 246 3.73 11.45 -14.40
CA SER A 246 3.37 12.65 -13.65
C SER A 246 4.29 13.79 -14.06
N GLU A 247 3.75 15.00 -14.09
CA GLU A 247 4.47 16.26 -14.27
C GLU A 247 5.12 16.76 -12.96
N GLN A 248 4.79 16.13 -11.82
CA GLN A 248 5.23 16.50 -10.47
C GLN A 248 6.37 15.62 -9.94
N THR A 249 6.32 14.31 -10.21
CA THR A 249 7.37 13.34 -9.84
C THR A 249 8.55 13.35 -10.81
N SER A 250 9.70 12.84 -10.35
CA SER A 250 10.82 12.44 -11.19
C SER A 250 11.40 11.13 -10.67
N VAL A 251 11.98 10.32 -11.55
CA VAL A 251 12.61 9.06 -11.17
C VAL A 251 14.12 9.25 -11.14
N VAL A 252 14.70 8.94 -9.99
CA VAL A 252 16.12 8.99 -9.71
C VAL A 252 16.62 7.55 -9.68
N LEU A 253 17.50 7.19 -10.61
CA LEU A 253 18.07 5.86 -10.71
C LEU A 253 19.55 5.96 -10.37
N ASP A 254 19.94 5.44 -9.21
CA ASP A 254 21.35 5.32 -8.87
C ASP A 254 21.86 4.04 -9.52
N THR A 255 22.70 4.19 -10.54
CA THR A 255 23.41 3.05 -11.13
C THR A 255 24.43 2.52 -10.14
N GLU A 256 24.80 1.26 -10.28
CA GLU A 256 25.68 0.59 -9.31
C GLU A 256 27.08 1.25 -9.21
N ASP A 257 27.52 2.12 -10.13
CA ASP A 257 28.74 2.97 -10.07
C ASP A 257 28.59 4.22 -9.19
N GLY A 258 27.41 4.48 -8.64
CA GLY A 258 27.13 5.73 -7.95
C GLY A 258 27.04 6.93 -8.90
N LYS A 259 26.74 6.70 -10.19
CA LYS A 259 26.19 7.75 -11.05
C LYS A 259 24.68 7.80 -10.83
N THR A 260 24.16 9.01 -10.69
CA THR A 260 22.72 9.24 -10.63
C THR A 260 22.22 9.58 -12.02
N ILE A 261 21.21 8.86 -12.49
CA ILE A 261 20.47 9.13 -13.72
C ILE A 261 19.13 9.73 -13.32
N TYR A 262 18.75 10.83 -13.95
CA TYR A 262 17.43 11.42 -13.79
C TYR A 262 16.58 11.06 -15.00
N GLY A 263 15.33 10.74 -14.74
CA GLY A 263 14.35 10.48 -15.78
C GLY A 263 12.94 10.80 -15.33
N GLN A 264 12.01 10.72 -16.27
CA GLN A 264 10.59 10.90 -16.03
C GLN A 264 9.84 9.66 -16.50
N ALA A 265 8.91 9.16 -15.68
CA ALA A 265 7.99 8.11 -16.11
C ALA A 265 7.11 8.64 -17.25
N ILE A 266 7.17 7.99 -18.42
CA ILE A 266 6.40 8.39 -19.61
C ILE A 266 5.25 7.43 -19.93
N ARG A 267 5.33 6.18 -19.47
CA ARG A 267 4.28 5.16 -19.63
C ARG A 267 4.34 4.19 -18.45
N ALA A 268 3.17 3.71 -18.04
CA ALA A 268 3.03 2.68 -17.01
C ALA A 268 1.93 1.71 -17.45
N GLU A 269 2.23 0.42 -17.53
CA GLU A 269 1.31 -0.60 -18.07
C GLU A 269 1.63 -1.97 -17.47
N GLY A 270 0.61 -2.68 -16.96
CA GLY A 270 0.86 -3.88 -16.15
C GLY A 270 1.74 -3.56 -14.95
N LYS A 271 2.73 -4.41 -14.68
CA LYS A 271 3.82 -4.18 -13.73
C LYS A 271 5.04 -3.46 -14.34
N SER A 272 4.91 -2.86 -15.53
CA SER A 272 6.04 -2.20 -16.20
C SER A 272 5.94 -0.69 -16.14
N THR A 273 7.06 -0.02 -15.85
CA THR A 273 7.22 1.44 -15.93
C THR A 273 8.27 1.77 -16.99
N THR A 274 7.93 2.63 -17.94
CA THR A 274 8.87 3.19 -18.93
C THR A 274 9.32 4.58 -18.49
N ILE A 275 10.62 4.75 -18.31
CA ILE A 275 11.27 6.02 -17.94
C ILE A 275 12.05 6.56 -19.13
N LYS A 276 11.76 7.80 -19.50
CA LYS A 276 12.61 8.58 -20.40
C LYS A 276 13.73 9.22 -19.58
N VAL A 277 14.98 8.96 -19.93
CA VAL A 277 16.13 9.63 -19.31
C VAL A 277 16.12 11.12 -19.71
N THR A 278 16.21 11.99 -18.71
CA THR A 278 16.30 13.45 -18.88
C THR A 278 17.73 13.95 -18.66
N GLU A 279 18.47 13.33 -17.76
CA GLU A 279 19.88 13.66 -17.48
C GLU A 279 20.68 12.41 -17.09
N GLY A 280 21.95 12.37 -17.48
CA GLY A 280 22.82 11.20 -17.35
C GLY A 280 22.79 10.28 -18.57
N ARG A 281 23.54 9.17 -18.52
CA ARG A 281 23.50 8.12 -19.56
C ARG A 281 23.47 6.76 -18.89
N PHE A 282 22.45 5.97 -19.20
CA PHE A 282 22.41 4.57 -18.82
C PHE A 282 23.47 3.78 -19.61
N ARG A 283 24.30 3.00 -18.89
CA ARG A 283 25.26 2.07 -19.49
C ARG A 283 24.86 0.62 -19.17
N ARG A 284 24.93 0.20 -17.89
CA ARG A 284 24.37 -1.04 -17.32
C ARG A 284 24.18 -0.86 -15.81
N GLY A 285 23.37 -1.72 -15.17
CA GLY A 285 23.31 -1.94 -13.72
C GLY A 285 22.62 -0.82 -12.91
N ILE A 286 21.49 -1.12 -12.27
CA ILE A 286 20.80 -0.18 -11.35
C ILE A 286 20.86 -0.69 -9.92
N GLY A 287 21.43 0.11 -9.03
CA GLY A 287 21.58 -0.21 -7.62
C GLY A 287 20.29 0.01 -6.86
N SER A 288 19.65 1.17 -7.10
CA SER A 288 18.35 1.53 -6.54
C SER A 288 17.58 2.46 -7.47
N ILE A 289 16.24 2.42 -7.37
CA ILE A 289 15.33 3.37 -8.02
C ILE A 289 14.56 4.06 -6.91
N ARG A 290 14.55 5.39 -6.93
CA ARG A 290 13.72 6.23 -6.06
C ARG A 290 12.84 7.14 -6.90
N VAL A 291 11.58 7.27 -6.51
CA VAL A 291 10.68 8.32 -7.02
C VAL A 291 10.83 9.51 -6.09
N VAL A 292 11.03 10.71 -6.64
CA VAL A 292 11.20 11.96 -5.88
C VAL A 292 10.13 12.96 -6.33
N GLY A 293 9.51 13.64 -5.36
CA GLY A 293 8.33 14.48 -5.57
C GLY A 293 7.04 13.70 -5.31
N ARG A 294 5.91 14.42 -5.25
CA ARG A 294 4.60 13.82 -4.90
C ARG A 294 3.84 13.36 -6.13
N GLU A 295 3.00 12.35 -5.94
CA GLU A 295 2.00 11.96 -6.95
C GLU A 295 1.01 13.10 -7.20
N GLU A 296 0.46 13.15 -8.41
CA GLU A 296 -0.55 14.16 -8.75
C GLU A 296 -1.88 13.88 -8.01
N PRO A 297 -2.63 14.93 -7.63
CA PRO A 297 -3.94 14.75 -7.00
C PRO A 297 -4.86 13.87 -7.85
N THR A 298 -5.51 12.91 -7.19
CA THR A 298 -6.53 12.04 -7.77
C THR A 298 -7.75 12.84 -8.24
N ASN A 299 -8.58 12.23 -9.09
CA ASN A 299 -9.83 12.87 -9.54
C ASN A 299 -10.78 13.29 -8.39
N ALA A 300 -10.75 12.56 -7.26
CA ALA A 300 -11.51 12.94 -6.07
C ALA A 300 -10.92 14.19 -5.40
N GLU A 301 -9.61 14.21 -5.15
CA GLU A 301 -8.91 15.38 -4.60
C GLU A 301 -9.08 16.60 -5.52
N ARG A 302 -8.97 16.45 -6.84
CA ARG A 302 -9.21 17.52 -7.83
C ARG A 302 -10.64 18.08 -7.77
N ALA A 303 -11.65 17.21 -7.78
CA ALA A 303 -13.06 17.61 -7.74
C ALA A 303 -13.45 18.27 -6.41
N ARG A 304 -12.80 17.84 -5.32
CA ARG A 304 -12.91 18.43 -3.99
C ARG A 304 -12.28 19.83 -3.94
N ASP A 305 -11.04 19.95 -4.40
CA ASP A 305 -10.30 21.22 -4.37
C ASP A 305 -10.96 22.26 -5.30
N GLU A 306 -11.50 21.84 -6.46
CA GLU A 306 -12.36 22.67 -7.33
C GLU A 306 -13.63 23.13 -6.59
N PHE A 307 -14.31 22.22 -5.89
CA PHE A 307 -15.52 22.57 -5.12
C PHE A 307 -15.24 23.61 -4.03
N ILE A 308 -14.15 23.47 -3.27
CA ILE A 308 -13.72 24.45 -2.27
C ILE A 308 -13.47 25.81 -2.93
N LEU A 309 -12.73 25.83 -4.05
CA LEU A 309 -12.43 27.05 -4.79
C LEU A 309 -13.71 27.77 -5.25
N ARG A 310 -14.70 27.01 -5.74
CA ARG A 310 -16.00 27.55 -6.18
C ARG A 310 -16.88 28.06 -5.03
N VAL A 311 -16.76 27.49 -3.82
CA VAL A 311 -17.36 28.08 -2.62
C VAL A 311 -16.69 29.43 -2.32
N LEU A 312 -15.36 29.50 -2.34
CA LEU A 312 -14.59 30.72 -2.07
C LEU A 312 -14.71 31.80 -3.17
N TYR A 313 -15.16 31.45 -4.36
CA TYR A 313 -15.57 32.39 -5.42
C TYR A 313 -17.03 32.87 -5.26
N GLY A 314 -17.81 32.31 -4.34
CA GLY A 314 -19.23 32.61 -4.16
C GLY A 314 -20.16 31.94 -5.19
N GLU A 315 -19.66 31.02 -6.02
CA GLU A 315 -20.47 30.29 -7.00
C GLU A 315 -21.25 29.12 -6.36
N ALA A 316 -20.68 28.52 -5.33
CA ALA A 316 -21.24 27.43 -4.54
C ALA A 316 -21.50 27.89 -3.09
N SER A 317 -22.42 27.21 -2.40
CA SER A 317 -22.66 27.41 -0.96
C SER A 317 -23.09 26.10 -0.33
N LEU A 318 -22.58 25.83 0.87
CA LEU A 318 -22.83 24.59 1.61
C LEU A 318 -24.30 24.51 2.06
N SER A 319 -24.88 25.67 2.39
CA SER A 319 -26.29 25.84 2.74
C SER A 319 -27.31 25.31 1.70
N ARG A 320 -26.94 25.08 0.44
CA ARG A 320 -27.89 24.66 -0.61
C ARG A 320 -28.25 23.18 -0.61
N SER A 321 -27.48 22.31 0.06
CA SER A 321 -27.73 20.86 0.08
C SER A 321 -28.22 20.42 1.45
N LEU A 322 -29.43 19.85 1.51
CA LEU A 322 -30.03 19.33 2.75
C LEU A 322 -29.10 18.30 3.43
N LEU A 323 -28.45 17.43 2.65
CA LEU A 323 -27.54 16.43 3.19
C LEU A 323 -26.26 17.07 3.77
N ILE A 324 -25.76 18.15 3.17
CA ILE A 324 -24.64 18.92 3.76
C ILE A 324 -25.08 19.58 5.07
N GLN A 325 -26.28 20.17 5.13
CA GLN A 325 -26.81 20.70 6.39
C GLN A 325 -26.97 19.61 7.46
N MET A 326 -27.52 18.45 7.12
CA MET A 326 -27.71 17.33 8.06
C MET A 326 -26.39 16.80 8.66
N LEU A 327 -25.32 16.76 7.88
CA LEU A 327 -24.03 16.23 8.34
C LEU A 327 -23.21 17.28 9.12
N TRP A 328 -23.05 18.49 8.59
CA TRP A 328 -22.12 19.49 9.16
C TRP A 328 -22.78 20.67 9.88
N PHE A 329 -24.03 21.01 9.55
CA PHE A 329 -24.72 22.19 10.08
C PHE A 329 -26.10 21.86 10.70
N PRO A 330 -26.21 20.84 11.59
CA PRO A 330 -27.51 20.37 12.08
C PRO A 330 -28.29 21.45 12.86
N SER A 331 -27.60 22.42 13.46
CA SER A 331 -28.23 23.57 14.15
C SER A 331 -28.93 24.56 13.20
N ALA A 332 -28.64 24.51 11.89
CA ALA A 332 -29.33 25.32 10.89
C ALA A 332 -30.65 24.68 10.43
N LEU A 333 -30.87 23.40 10.72
CA LEU A 333 -32.12 22.69 10.44
C LEU A 333 -33.15 23.00 11.54
N GLY A 334 -34.35 23.41 11.12
CA GLY A 334 -35.44 23.64 12.06
C GLY A 334 -35.88 22.32 12.74
N PRO A 335 -36.47 22.36 13.95
CA PRO A 335 -36.90 21.15 14.66
C PRO A 335 -37.89 20.27 13.88
N ALA A 336 -38.63 20.84 12.93
CA ALA A 336 -39.50 20.10 12.02
C ALA A 336 -38.73 19.28 10.94
N GLN A 337 -37.52 19.70 10.55
CA GLN A 337 -36.67 19.00 9.57
C GLN A 337 -35.78 17.93 10.21
N CYS A 338 -35.47 18.06 11.50
CA CYS A 338 -34.75 17.03 12.26
C CYS A 338 -35.66 15.86 12.71
N ASN A 339 -36.97 16.07 12.80
CA ASN A 339 -37.95 15.09 13.30
C ASN A 339 -38.53 14.15 12.23
N ILE A 340 -37.79 13.82 11.18
CA ILE A 340 -38.23 12.82 10.17
C ILE A 340 -37.96 11.38 10.67
N THR A 341 -38.53 11.06 11.83
CA THR A 341 -38.58 9.71 12.44
C THR A 341 -39.97 9.41 13.00
N GLN A 342 -41.02 9.79 12.25
CA GLN A 342 -42.33 9.17 12.46
C GLN A 342 -42.31 7.77 11.85
N LYS A 343 -42.59 6.76 12.68
CA LYS A 343 -42.82 5.38 12.24
C LYS A 343 -44.03 5.34 11.32
N SER A 344 -43.81 5.29 10.01
CA SER A 344 -44.82 4.78 9.08
C SER A 344 -45.13 3.33 9.44
N THR A 345 -46.39 2.92 9.31
CA THR A 345 -46.74 1.50 9.32
C THR A 345 -45.97 0.78 8.21
N PRO A 346 -45.42 -0.43 8.46
CA PRO A 346 -44.72 -1.18 7.43
C PRO A 346 -45.67 -1.48 6.27
N GLU A 347 -45.34 -1.01 5.07
CA GLU A 347 -45.79 -1.70 3.86
C GLU A 347 -45.21 -3.12 3.94
N ASN A 348 -46.07 -4.14 3.89
CA ASN A 348 -45.66 -5.55 3.88
C ASN A 348 -44.96 -5.88 2.55
N ILE A 349 -43.72 -5.43 2.42
CA ILE A 349 -42.82 -5.79 1.33
C ILE A 349 -42.28 -7.17 1.71
N SER A 350 -42.88 -8.20 1.11
CA SER A 350 -42.46 -9.59 1.25
C SER A 350 -41.10 -9.81 0.60
N THR A 351 -40.02 -9.50 1.32
CA THR A 351 -38.69 -9.95 0.92
C THR A 351 -38.66 -11.47 1.00
N GLU A 352 -38.51 -12.16 -0.14
CA GLU A 352 -38.39 -13.63 -0.23
C GLU A 352 -37.12 -14.20 0.46
N ARG A 353 -36.40 -13.38 1.22
CA ARG A 353 -35.09 -13.67 1.81
C ARG A 353 -35.18 -13.76 3.32
N GLU A 354 -34.58 -14.79 3.88
CA GLU A 354 -34.40 -14.94 5.33
C GLU A 354 -33.47 -13.85 5.87
N LEU A 355 -34.07 -12.77 6.37
CA LEU A 355 -33.41 -11.68 7.09
C LEU A 355 -33.73 -11.78 8.58
N ASN A 356 -32.73 -11.55 9.44
CA ASN A 356 -32.99 -11.43 10.87
C ASN A 356 -33.66 -10.08 11.21
N ALA A 357 -34.25 -9.97 12.41
CA ALA A 357 -34.98 -8.78 12.83
C ALA A 357 -34.15 -7.48 12.92
N SER A 358 -32.81 -7.54 12.96
CA SER A 358 -31.96 -6.34 12.85
C SER A 358 -31.79 -5.93 11.39
N GLN A 359 -31.52 -6.88 10.49
CA GLN A 359 -31.37 -6.65 9.05
C GLN A 359 -32.68 -6.17 8.41
N ALA A 360 -33.82 -6.77 8.75
CA ALA A 360 -35.13 -6.39 8.23
C ALA A 360 -35.48 -4.91 8.53
N ARG A 361 -35.23 -4.45 9.78
CA ARG A 361 -35.44 -3.04 10.18
C ARG A 361 -34.52 -2.07 9.42
N VAL A 362 -33.31 -2.49 9.06
CA VAL A 362 -32.41 -1.68 8.22
C VAL A 362 -32.95 -1.60 6.80
N VAL A 363 -33.36 -2.72 6.20
CA VAL A 363 -33.95 -2.75 4.85
C VAL A 363 -35.20 -1.87 4.78
N GLU A 364 -36.11 -1.96 5.75
CA GLU A 364 -37.28 -1.09 5.90
C GLU A 364 -36.90 0.40 5.93
N SER A 365 -35.87 0.76 6.70
CA SER A 365 -35.40 2.14 6.82
C SER A 365 -34.71 2.64 5.54
N MET A 366 -33.98 1.77 4.83
CA MET A 366 -33.39 2.07 3.53
C MET A 366 -34.48 2.36 2.49
N ILE A 367 -35.48 1.48 2.35
CA ILE A 367 -36.51 1.61 1.31
C ILE A 367 -37.61 2.64 1.63
N SER A 368 -37.77 3.03 2.91
CA SER A 368 -38.70 4.09 3.32
C SER A 368 -38.44 5.42 2.62
N LEU A 369 -39.49 6.12 2.21
CA LEU A 369 -39.38 7.47 1.63
C LEU A 369 -39.11 8.56 2.68
N THR A 370 -39.31 8.29 3.97
CA THR A 370 -39.20 9.30 5.04
C THR A 370 -37.80 9.43 5.65
N SER A 371 -36.90 8.45 5.46
CA SER A 371 -35.58 8.46 6.11
C SER A 371 -34.46 8.85 5.14
N PRO A 372 -34.18 10.14 4.86
CA PRO A 372 -33.19 10.55 3.85
C PRO A 372 -31.76 10.11 4.18
N LEU A 373 -31.47 9.87 5.46
CA LEU A 373 -30.19 9.37 5.95
C LEU A 373 -30.42 8.08 6.75
N VAL A 374 -29.65 7.03 6.46
CA VAL A 374 -29.62 5.76 7.20
C VAL A 374 -28.18 5.43 7.55
N ILE A 375 -27.89 5.10 8.81
CA ILE A 375 -26.55 4.76 9.29
C ILE A 375 -26.61 3.37 9.93
N VAL A 376 -25.70 2.50 9.55
CA VAL A 376 -25.70 1.08 9.94
C VAL A 376 -24.34 0.69 10.49
N HIS A 377 -24.28 0.49 11.80
CA HIS A 377 -23.19 -0.18 12.47
C HIS A 377 -23.35 -1.69 12.27
N GLY A 378 -22.52 -2.26 11.40
CA GLY A 378 -22.49 -3.69 11.09
C GLY A 378 -21.17 -4.35 11.48
N PRO A 379 -21.07 -4.95 12.68
CA PRO A 379 -19.93 -5.78 13.11
C PRO A 379 -19.52 -6.89 12.12
N PRO A 380 -18.35 -7.54 12.30
CA PRO A 380 -17.91 -8.66 11.47
C PRO A 380 -18.94 -9.78 11.41
N GLY A 381 -19.16 -10.36 10.22
CA GLY A 381 -20.08 -11.49 10.03
C GLY A 381 -21.57 -11.19 10.23
N THR A 382 -22.00 -9.93 10.27
CA THR A 382 -23.42 -9.57 10.52
C THR A 382 -24.29 -9.48 9.25
N GLY A 383 -23.75 -9.83 8.09
CA GLY A 383 -24.47 -9.76 6.82
C GLY A 383 -24.75 -8.33 6.32
N LYS A 384 -23.81 -7.40 6.47
CA LYS A 384 -23.88 -6.04 5.87
C LYS A 384 -24.24 -6.13 4.37
N THR A 385 -23.45 -6.89 3.62
CA THR A 385 -23.65 -7.10 2.18
C THR A 385 -25.01 -7.73 1.87
N LYS A 386 -25.44 -8.78 2.61
CA LYS A 386 -26.79 -9.37 2.47
C LYS A 386 -27.91 -8.34 2.69
N THR A 387 -27.71 -7.40 3.61
CA THR A 387 -28.65 -6.30 3.90
C THR A 387 -28.73 -5.31 2.73
N ILE A 388 -27.56 -4.88 2.21
CA ILE A 388 -27.45 -4.02 1.02
C ILE A 388 -28.11 -4.70 -0.19
N SER A 389 -27.74 -5.95 -0.49
CA SER A 389 -28.31 -6.75 -1.58
C SER A 389 -29.83 -6.91 -1.49
N SER A 390 -30.39 -6.90 -0.28
CA SER A 390 -31.85 -7.05 -0.08
C SER A 390 -32.60 -5.74 -0.31
N ALA A 391 -32.07 -4.60 0.15
CA ALA A 391 -32.64 -3.29 -0.18
C ALA A 391 -32.49 -2.96 -1.68
N THR A 392 -31.34 -3.27 -2.28
CA THR A 392 -31.10 -3.02 -3.72
C THR A 392 -31.99 -3.87 -4.62
N HIS A 393 -32.36 -5.09 -4.23
CA HIS A 393 -33.33 -5.89 -4.97
C HIS A 393 -34.70 -5.17 -5.05
N VAL A 394 -35.22 -4.70 -3.92
CA VAL A 394 -36.50 -3.97 -3.85
C VAL A 394 -36.46 -2.68 -4.69
N TRP A 395 -35.33 -1.97 -4.70
CA TRP A 395 -35.16 -0.80 -5.57
C TRP A 395 -35.12 -1.16 -7.06
N GLN A 396 -34.42 -2.24 -7.43
CA GLN A 396 -34.39 -2.75 -8.81
C GLN A 396 -35.77 -3.16 -9.31
N GLU A 397 -36.57 -3.88 -8.51
CA GLU A 397 -37.95 -4.27 -8.86
C GLU A 397 -38.85 -3.06 -9.10
N LYS A 398 -38.58 -1.96 -8.38
CA LYS A 398 -39.26 -0.66 -8.55
C LYS A 398 -38.64 0.22 -9.64
N GLY A 399 -37.64 -0.26 -10.39
CA GLY A 399 -36.93 0.51 -11.42
C GLY A 399 -36.17 1.74 -10.88
N GLN A 400 -35.89 1.78 -9.57
CA GLN A 400 -35.30 2.94 -8.92
C GLN A 400 -33.77 2.93 -9.06
N PRO A 401 -33.15 4.06 -9.47
CA PRO A 401 -31.71 4.12 -9.69
C PRO A 401 -30.95 4.15 -8.36
N VAL A 402 -29.89 3.34 -8.29
CA VAL A 402 -29.08 3.12 -7.08
C VAL A 402 -27.59 3.10 -7.44
N TRP A 403 -26.80 3.87 -6.71
CA TRP A 403 -25.35 3.80 -6.72
C TRP A 403 -24.87 3.16 -5.42
N VAL A 404 -23.97 2.19 -5.52
CA VAL A 404 -23.37 1.50 -4.37
C VAL A 404 -21.86 1.62 -4.47
N VAL A 405 -21.24 2.18 -3.43
CA VAL A 405 -19.80 2.44 -3.40
C VAL A 405 -19.17 1.96 -2.11
N ALA A 406 -17.86 1.75 -2.16
CA ALA A 406 -17.01 1.50 -1.00
C ALA A 406 -15.68 2.26 -1.16
N GLN A 407 -14.84 2.24 -0.13
CA GLN A 407 -13.52 2.86 -0.16
C GLN A 407 -12.58 2.04 -1.06
N SER A 408 -12.52 0.74 -0.81
CA SER A 408 -11.64 -0.19 -1.52
C SER A 408 -12.29 -0.79 -2.76
N ASN A 409 -11.49 -1.16 -3.77
CA ASN A 409 -12.01 -1.94 -4.92
C ASN A 409 -12.51 -3.34 -4.48
N VAL A 410 -11.99 -3.88 -3.38
CA VAL A 410 -12.37 -5.20 -2.88
C VAL A 410 -13.76 -5.15 -2.22
N GLY A 411 -14.04 -4.13 -1.42
CA GLY A 411 -15.38 -3.85 -0.88
C GLY A 411 -16.44 -3.80 -1.98
N VAL A 412 -16.16 -3.08 -3.09
CA VAL A 412 -17.05 -3.02 -4.25
C VAL A 412 -17.22 -4.39 -4.93
N LYS A 413 -16.11 -5.15 -5.13
CA LYS A 413 -16.15 -6.52 -5.66
C LYS A 413 -17.05 -7.43 -4.82
N ASN A 414 -16.98 -7.35 -3.50
CA ASN A 414 -17.75 -8.20 -2.60
C ASN A 414 -19.26 -7.96 -2.70
N ILE A 415 -19.65 -6.69 -2.87
CA ILE A 415 -21.03 -6.32 -3.16
C ILE A 415 -21.43 -6.85 -4.54
N ALA A 416 -20.56 -6.76 -5.56
CA ALA A 416 -20.81 -7.28 -6.91
C ALA A 416 -20.99 -8.81 -6.93
N ALA A 417 -20.21 -9.56 -6.16
CA ALA A 417 -20.35 -11.01 -6.00
C ALA A 417 -21.70 -11.38 -5.37
N SER A 418 -22.06 -10.69 -4.28
CA SER A 418 -23.37 -10.85 -3.64
C SER A 418 -24.51 -10.52 -4.60
N PHE A 419 -24.39 -9.44 -5.38
CA PHE A 419 -25.41 -9.02 -6.33
C PHE A 419 -25.58 -10.04 -7.47
N HIS A 420 -24.47 -10.59 -7.97
CA HIS A 420 -24.51 -11.66 -8.98
C HIS A 420 -25.25 -12.91 -8.47
N LYS A 421 -24.87 -13.40 -7.29
CA LYS A 421 -25.52 -14.55 -6.63
C LYS A 421 -27.03 -14.31 -6.42
N HIS A 422 -27.39 -13.12 -5.96
CA HIS A 422 -28.76 -12.71 -5.69
C HIS A 422 -29.54 -12.23 -6.94
N ARG A 423 -29.02 -12.48 -8.16
CA ARG A 423 -29.62 -12.15 -9.47
C ARG A 423 -30.02 -10.67 -9.64
N ILE A 424 -29.29 -9.78 -8.99
CA ILE A 424 -29.40 -8.33 -9.17
C ILE A 424 -28.67 -7.98 -10.48
N GLY A 425 -29.33 -7.22 -11.35
CA GLY A 425 -28.75 -6.65 -12.57
C GLY A 425 -28.05 -5.34 -12.25
N PHE A 426 -26.73 -5.33 -12.37
CA PHE A 426 -25.87 -4.18 -12.08
C PHE A 426 -24.82 -3.95 -13.17
N LYS A 427 -24.12 -2.82 -13.08
CA LYS A 427 -22.85 -2.58 -13.78
C LYS A 427 -21.77 -2.18 -12.80
N LEU A 428 -20.57 -2.73 -12.97
CA LEU A 428 -19.41 -2.50 -12.12
C LEU A 428 -18.37 -1.66 -12.87
N ILE A 429 -18.17 -0.42 -12.43
CA ILE A 429 -17.22 0.52 -13.04
C ILE A 429 -15.91 0.49 -12.27
N VAL A 430 -14.81 0.14 -12.95
CA VAL A 430 -13.47 0.04 -12.36
C VAL A 430 -12.45 0.86 -13.14
N SER A 431 -11.34 1.23 -12.50
CA SER A 431 -10.22 1.82 -13.22
C SER A 431 -9.56 0.80 -14.13
N LYS A 432 -9.01 1.26 -15.26
CA LYS A 432 -8.16 0.46 -16.14
C LYS A 432 -7.03 -0.20 -15.36
N GLU A 433 -6.45 0.52 -14.41
CA GLU A 433 -5.33 0.07 -13.57
C GLU A 433 -5.74 -1.11 -12.69
N PHE A 434 -6.87 -1.02 -11.99
CA PHE A 434 -7.40 -2.12 -11.18
C PHE A 434 -7.75 -3.32 -12.05
N TYR A 435 -8.39 -3.10 -13.21
CA TYR A 435 -8.68 -4.17 -14.16
C TYR A 435 -7.42 -4.91 -14.64
N VAL A 436 -6.33 -4.17 -14.88
CA VAL A 436 -5.04 -4.77 -15.27
C VAL A 436 -4.40 -5.53 -14.11
N GLU A 437 -4.46 -5.03 -12.88
CA GLU A 437 -3.97 -5.73 -11.68
C GLU A 437 -4.72 -7.07 -11.48
N TRP A 438 -6.05 -7.01 -11.51
CA TRP A 438 -6.98 -8.14 -11.47
C TRP A 438 -6.69 -9.19 -12.54
N TYR A 439 -6.51 -8.77 -13.80
CA TYR A 439 -6.20 -9.69 -14.90
C TYR A 439 -4.77 -10.25 -14.82
N THR A 440 -3.79 -9.48 -14.32
CA THR A 440 -2.39 -9.92 -14.18
C THR A 440 -2.20 -10.93 -13.06
N PHE A 441 -3.05 -10.90 -12.02
CA PHE A 441 -3.10 -11.94 -10.97
C PHE A 441 -3.81 -13.23 -11.42
N CYS A 442 -4.56 -13.22 -12.53
CA CYS A 442 -5.15 -14.41 -13.13
C CYS A 442 -4.15 -15.06 -14.11
N PRO A 443 -3.58 -16.25 -13.84
CA PRO A 443 -2.57 -16.85 -14.70
C PRO A 443 -3.17 -17.50 -15.97
N ARG A 444 -3.66 -16.68 -16.91
CA ARG A 444 -3.96 -17.15 -18.28
C ARG A 444 -2.68 -17.21 -19.12
N PRO A 445 -2.33 -18.37 -19.71
CA PRO A 445 -1.30 -18.43 -20.73
C PRO A 445 -1.72 -17.58 -21.94
N PHE A 446 -0.92 -16.57 -22.27
CA PHE A 446 -1.08 -15.83 -23.52
C PHE A 446 -0.87 -16.82 -24.68
N TYR A 447 -1.85 -16.92 -25.58
CA TYR A 447 -2.00 -17.94 -26.65
C TYR A 447 -2.46 -19.35 -26.23
N CYS A 448 -3.78 -19.55 -26.12
CA CYS A 448 -4.40 -20.78 -26.65
C CYS A 448 -5.82 -20.52 -27.18
N LYS A 449 -5.97 -20.42 -28.52
CA LYS A 449 -7.26 -20.67 -29.18
C LYS A 449 -7.30 -22.15 -29.56
N LYS A 450 -8.27 -22.89 -28.98
CA LYS A 450 -8.52 -24.34 -29.16
C LYS A 450 -7.50 -25.29 -28.51
N SER A 451 -7.78 -25.72 -27.28
CA SER A 451 -8.22 -27.10 -27.07
C SER A 451 -9.07 -27.22 -25.80
N LEU A 452 -10.12 -28.05 -25.85
CA LEU A 452 -10.86 -28.48 -24.68
C LEU A 452 -10.11 -29.66 -24.03
N LYS A 453 -10.27 -29.85 -22.72
CA LYS A 453 -9.68 -30.93 -21.89
C LYS A 453 -8.16 -30.80 -21.64
N ASP A 454 -7.81 -29.98 -20.64
CA ASP A 454 -6.85 -30.39 -19.61
C ASP A 454 -7.15 -29.62 -18.32
N SER A 455 -7.49 -30.37 -17.26
CA SER A 455 -8.10 -29.82 -16.04
C SER A 455 -7.08 -29.64 -14.92
N MET A 456 -6.21 -28.62 -15.01
CA MET A 456 -5.50 -28.09 -13.82
C MET A 456 -4.99 -26.65 -14.01
N THR A 457 -5.90 -25.71 -14.30
CA THR A 457 -5.59 -24.27 -14.42
C THR A 457 -5.94 -23.52 -13.13
N THR A 458 -5.25 -22.41 -12.87
CA THR A 458 -5.24 -21.75 -11.55
C THR A 458 -6.59 -21.11 -11.18
N ARG A 459 -7.05 -21.34 -9.95
CA ARG A 459 -8.40 -20.96 -9.45
C ARG A 459 -8.78 -19.48 -9.59
N HIS A 460 -7.83 -18.57 -9.75
CA HIS A 460 -8.06 -17.14 -9.95
C HIS A 460 -9.03 -16.82 -11.12
N GLU A 461 -9.13 -17.68 -12.13
CA GLU A 461 -10.08 -17.47 -13.25
C GLU A 461 -11.57 -17.60 -12.88
N HIS A 462 -11.92 -18.35 -11.82
CA HIS A 462 -13.30 -18.77 -11.57
C HIS A 462 -14.14 -17.74 -10.79
N ILE A 463 -13.55 -16.96 -9.90
CA ILE A 463 -14.28 -16.02 -9.03
C ILE A 463 -14.69 -14.75 -9.79
N TYR A 464 -13.90 -14.38 -10.79
CA TYR A 464 -14.04 -13.11 -11.50
C TYR A 464 -14.75 -13.22 -12.85
N GLY A 465 -14.65 -14.38 -13.53
CA GLY A 465 -15.39 -14.65 -14.77
C GLY A 465 -16.92 -14.43 -14.69
N PRO A 466 -17.62 -14.79 -13.60
CA PRO A 466 -19.06 -14.55 -13.47
C PRO A 466 -19.45 -13.07 -13.45
N ILE A 467 -18.54 -12.21 -12.94
CA ILE A 467 -18.76 -10.76 -12.76
C ILE A 467 -18.25 -9.95 -13.98
N GLU A 468 -17.27 -10.48 -14.74
CA GLU A 468 -16.63 -9.84 -15.90
C GLU A 468 -17.65 -9.26 -16.91
N LYS A 469 -18.78 -9.94 -17.13
CA LYS A 469 -19.86 -9.49 -18.03
C LYS A 469 -20.63 -8.24 -17.59
N TYR A 470 -20.53 -7.84 -16.31
CA TYR A 470 -21.12 -6.60 -15.79
C TYR A 470 -20.11 -5.45 -15.74
N LEU A 471 -18.84 -5.72 -16.06
CA LEU A 471 -17.73 -4.79 -15.84
C LEU A 471 -17.63 -3.76 -16.96
N ILE A 472 -17.36 -2.51 -16.58
CA ILE A 472 -17.06 -1.38 -17.46
C ILE A 472 -15.73 -0.78 -16.99
N ARG A 473 -14.75 -0.68 -17.88
CA ARG A 473 -13.42 -0.13 -17.55
C ARG A 473 -13.41 1.36 -17.82
N SER A 474 -12.66 2.12 -17.01
CA SER A 474 -12.58 3.57 -17.16
C SER A 474 -12.03 4.02 -18.51
N ASP A 475 -11.20 3.21 -19.19
CA ASP A 475 -10.69 3.52 -20.54
C ASP A 475 -11.71 3.32 -21.66
N ASP A 476 -12.77 2.54 -21.41
CA ASP A 476 -13.89 2.36 -22.36
C ASP A 476 -14.82 3.59 -22.34
N LEU A 477 -14.93 4.28 -21.19
CA LEU A 477 -15.79 5.47 -21.01
C LEU A 477 -15.40 6.67 -21.88
N PHE A 478 -14.10 6.94 -22.06
CA PHE A 478 -13.61 8.09 -22.84
C PHE A 478 -13.95 8.04 -24.34
N ARG A 479 -14.36 6.87 -24.85
CA ARG A 479 -14.79 6.66 -26.24
C ARG A 479 -16.30 6.47 -26.36
N CYS A 480 -17.00 6.52 -25.24
CA CYS A 480 -18.40 6.17 -25.11
C CYS A 480 -19.25 7.43 -25.37
N ASP A 481 -19.87 7.50 -26.54
CA ASP A 481 -20.95 8.46 -26.76
C ASP A 481 -22.20 8.04 -25.94
N PRO A 482 -23.21 8.90 -25.78
CA PRO A 482 -24.38 8.58 -24.97
C PRO A 482 -25.16 7.34 -25.44
N VAL A 483 -25.12 7.00 -26.74
CA VAL A 483 -25.84 5.84 -27.30
C VAL A 483 -25.09 4.55 -26.96
N GLU A 484 -23.77 4.56 -27.08
CA GLU A 484 -22.94 3.45 -26.62
C GLU A 484 -23.03 3.26 -25.10
N MET A 485 -23.14 4.35 -24.33
CA MET A 485 -23.31 4.29 -22.87
C MET A 485 -24.65 3.64 -22.49
N GLU A 486 -25.74 4.04 -23.15
CA GLU A 486 -27.06 3.42 -22.99
C GLU A 486 -27.01 1.91 -23.33
N ARG A 487 -26.32 1.55 -24.42
CA ARG A 487 -26.11 0.13 -24.81
C ARG A 487 -25.29 -0.65 -23.78
N MET A 488 -24.24 -0.04 -23.21
CA MET A 488 -23.39 -0.65 -22.19
C MET A 488 -24.11 -0.85 -20.86
N LEU A 489 -25.02 0.07 -20.49
CA LEU A 489 -25.89 -0.05 -19.31
C LEU A 489 -26.98 -1.11 -19.51
N GLY A 490 -27.63 -1.12 -20.68
CA GLY A 490 -28.84 -1.91 -20.91
C GLY A 490 -29.96 -1.50 -19.94
N SER A 491 -30.70 -2.47 -19.41
CA SER A 491 -31.76 -2.25 -18.41
C SER A 491 -31.26 -2.07 -16.96
N SER A 492 -29.94 -1.93 -16.75
CA SER A 492 -29.36 -1.85 -15.41
C SER A 492 -29.52 -0.47 -14.78
N HIS A 493 -30.26 -0.39 -13.68
CA HIS A 493 -30.46 0.82 -12.87
C HIS A 493 -29.54 0.86 -11.63
N VAL A 494 -28.68 -0.15 -11.47
CA VAL A 494 -27.78 -0.32 -10.32
C VAL A 494 -26.32 -0.19 -10.80
N ILE A 495 -25.57 0.73 -10.19
CA ILE A 495 -24.15 0.97 -10.50
C ILE A 495 -23.29 0.72 -9.26
N LEU A 496 -22.19 0.00 -9.44
CA LEU A 496 -21.15 -0.25 -8.43
C LEU A 496 -19.85 0.41 -8.88
N CYS A 497 -19.19 1.16 -7.99
CA CYS A 497 -17.83 1.69 -8.23
C CYS A 497 -17.16 2.07 -6.90
N THR A 498 -15.87 2.42 -6.88
CA THR A 498 -15.26 3.02 -5.68
C THR A 498 -15.71 4.47 -5.51
N LEU A 499 -15.62 5.02 -4.29
CA LEU A 499 -15.94 6.42 -4.03
C LEU A 499 -15.13 7.38 -4.93
N GLY A 500 -13.83 7.11 -5.09
CA GLY A 500 -12.95 7.88 -5.98
C GLY A 500 -13.36 7.81 -7.45
N MET A 501 -13.97 6.71 -7.90
CA MET A 501 -14.46 6.57 -9.28
C MET A 501 -15.66 7.49 -9.56
N MET A 502 -16.54 7.79 -8.58
CA MET A 502 -17.65 8.75 -8.77
C MET A 502 -17.17 10.18 -9.12
N SER A 503 -15.93 10.51 -8.75
CA SER A 503 -15.31 11.79 -9.08
C SER A 503 -14.60 11.80 -10.44
N ASN A 504 -14.60 10.68 -11.19
CA ASN A 504 -13.95 10.59 -12.49
C ASN A 504 -14.73 11.38 -13.58
N PRO A 505 -14.13 12.41 -14.22
CA PRO A 505 -14.80 13.22 -15.24
C PRO A 505 -15.37 12.42 -16.41
N ALA A 506 -14.78 11.27 -16.74
CA ALA A 506 -15.25 10.40 -17.81
C ALA A 506 -16.73 9.95 -17.63
N LEU A 507 -17.24 9.91 -16.40
CA LEU A 507 -18.64 9.60 -16.09
C LEU A 507 -19.59 10.76 -16.42
N ASP A 508 -19.14 12.00 -16.23
CA ASP A 508 -19.88 13.19 -16.63
C ASP A 508 -19.87 13.36 -18.17
N ASP A 509 -18.73 13.08 -18.80
CA ASP A 509 -18.53 13.16 -20.26
C ASP A 509 -19.42 12.17 -21.02
N CYS A 510 -19.44 10.88 -20.62
CA CYS A 510 -20.35 9.88 -21.20
C CYS A 510 -21.82 10.05 -20.74
N ARG A 511 -22.08 11.02 -19.85
CA ARG A 511 -23.41 11.39 -19.32
C ARG A 511 -24.12 10.27 -18.55
N ILE A 512 -23.38 9.35 -17.93
CA ILE A 512 -23.97 8.19 -17.21
C ILE A 512 -25.02 8.61 -16.17
N TYR A 513 -24.80 9.74 -15.49
CA TYR A 513 -25.69 10.32 -14.49
C TYR A 513 -27.03 10.83 -15.03
N LYS A 514 -27.22 10.87 -16.37
CA LYS A 514 -28.53 11.11 -16.99
C LYS A 514 -29.34 9.82 -17.13
N PHE A 515 -28.68 8.70 -17.41
CA PHE A 515 -29.30 7.38 -17.55
C PHE A 515 -29.58 6.74 -16.19
N VAL A 516 -28.59 6.77 -15.27
CA VAL A 516 -28.74 6.30 -13.88
C VAL A 516 -28.43 7.46 -12.93
N PRO A 517 -29.41 8.34 -12.64
CA PRO A 517 -29.18 9.48 -11.76
C PRO A 517 -28.89 9.04 -10.32
N VAL A 518 -27.96 9.75 -9.66
CA VAL A 518 -27.59 9.50 -8.25
C VAL A 518 -28.70 10.01 -7.34
N GLU A 519 -29.76 9.20 -7.18
CA GLU A 519 -30.90 9.46 -6.31
C GLU A 519 -30.77 8.78 -4.95
N ARG A 520 -30.21 7.56 -4.96
CA ARG A 520 -29.93 6.70 -3.82
C ARG A 520 -28.44 6.35 -3.85
N LEU A 521 -27.72 6.68 -2.79
CA LEU A 521 -26.31 6.31 -2.61
C LEU A 521 -26.16 5.43 -1.38
N VAL A 522 -25.61 4.23 -1.57
CA VAL A 522 -25.17 3.34 -0.50
C VAL A 522 -23.65 3.38 -0.44
N VAL A 523 -23.10 3.58 0.74
CA VAL A 523 -21.66 3.63 1.02
C VAL A 523 -21.34 2.53 2.03
N ASP A 524 -20.66 1.46 1.61
CA ASP A 524 -20.04 0.49 2.53
C ASP A 524 -18.63 0.98 2.93
N GLU A 525 -18.05 0.35 3.95
CA GLU A 525 -16.75 0.73 4.54
C GLU A 525 -16.71 2.18 5.09
N ALA A 526 -17.87 2.82 5.35
CA ALA A 526 -17.98 4.23 5.77
C ALA A 526 -17.33 4.59 7.12
N SER A 527 -16.78 3.60 7.84
CA SER A 527 -15.92 3.81 9.02
C SER A 527 -14.44 4.02 8.66
N GLN A 528 -14.06 3.85 7.39
CA GLN A 528 -12.72 4.06 6.85
C GLN A 528 -12.63 5.33 5.97
N ILE A 529 -13.72 6.11 5.90
CA ILE A 529 -13.83 7.29 5.04
C ILE A 529 -14.06 8.53 5.92
N ASP A 530 -13.27 9.58 5.70
CA ASP A 530 -13.54 10.89 6.30
C ASP A 530 -14.84 11.45 5.72
N THR A 531 -15.73 11.96 6.58
CA THR A 531 -17.01 12.56 6.17
C THR A 531 -16.83 13.60 5.08
N PHE A 532 -15.75 14.38 5.14
CA PHE A 532 -15.52 15.46 4.21
C PHE A 532 -15.34 15.00 2.74
N GLU A 533 -14.89 13.77 2.49
CA GLU A 533 -14.80 13.19 1.14
C GLU A 533 -16.17 12.97 0.46
N PHE A 534 -17.28 13.14 1.20
CA PHE A 534 -18.62 13.18 0.61
C PHE A 534 -19.08 14.60 0.21
N MET A 535 -18.45 15.68 0.71
CA MET A 535 -19.05 17.02 0.65
C MET A 535 -19.23 17.53 -0.80
N HIS A 536 -18.23 17.36 -1.67
CA HIS A 536 -18.32 17.74 -3.08
C HIS A 536 -19.32 16.88 -3.85
N LEU A 537 -19.45 15.59 -3.52
CA LEU A 537 -20.44 14.68 -4.10
C LEU A 537 -21.88 15.06 -3.70
N LEU A 538 -22.10 15.41 -2.43
CA LEU A 538 -23.38 15.87 -1.89
C LEU A 538 -23.80 17.26 -2.41
N TYR A 539 -22.86 18.03 -2.96
CA TYR A 539 -23.14 19.24 -3.74
C TYR A 539 -23.42 18.94 -5.22
N LYS A 540 -22.62 18.07 -5.84
CA LYS A 540 -22.73 17.66 -7.25
C LYS A 540 -24.09 17.01 -7.54
N PHE A 541 -24.49 16.05 -6.72
CA PHE A 541 -25.68 15.21 -6.99
C PHE A 541 -26.96 15.79 -6.39
N LYS A 542 -27.48 16.86 -7.00
CA LYS A 542 -28.70 17.57 -6.57
C LYS A 542 -29.99 16.73 -6.50
N LYS A 543 -30.02 15.53 -7.09
CA LYS A 543 -31.14 14.57 -7.02
C LYS A 543 -31.03 13.56 -5.87
N LEU A 544 -29.90 13.52 -5.19
CA LEU A 544 -29.62 12.58 -4.10
C LEU A 544 -30.50 12.92 -2.89
N HIS A 545 -31.45 12.04 -2.59
CA HIS A 545 -32.43 12.20 -1.51
C HIS A 545 -32.41 11.04 -0.51
N LYS A 546 -31.61 10.00 -0.78
CA LYS A 546 -31.42 8.84 0.08
C LYS A 546 -29.93 8.49 0.17
N LEU A 547 -29.38 8.54 1.38
CA LEU A 547 -27.98 8.25 1.67
C LEU A 547 -27.90 7.19 2.77
N CYS A 548 -27.25 6.06 2.48
CA CYS A 548 -27.14 4.91 3.39
C CYS A 548 -25.68 4.58 3.67
N PHE A 549 -25.22 4.76 4.91
CA PHE A 549 -23.85 4.44 5.33
C PHE A 549 -23.79 3.12 6.09
N PHE A 550 -22.89 2.23 5.67
CA PHE A 550 -22.58 0.95 6.30
C PHE A 550 -21.11 0.94 6.73
N GLY A 551 -20.83 0.42 7.93
CA GLY A 551 -19.45 0.33 8.42
C GLY A 551 -19.38 -0.16 9.86
N ASP A 552 -18.18 -0.10 10.44
CA ASP A 552 -17.93 -0.51 11.82
C ASP A 552 -16.87 0.37 12.50
N PRO A 553 -17.27 1.34 13.35
CA PRO A 553 -16.34 2.19 14.10
C PRO A 553 -15.53 1.46 15.20
N LYS A 554 -15.62 0.12 15.28
CA LYS A 554 -14.73 -0.72 16.09
C LYS A 554 -13.66 -1.46 15.27
N GLN A 555 -13.70 -1.35 13.93
CA GLN A 555 -12.67 -1.84 13.03
C GLN A 555 -11.76 -0.68 12.59
N LEU A 556 -11.06 -0.80 11.46
CA LEU A 556 -10.07 0.17 11.00
C LEU A 556 -10.67 1.60 10.95
N PRO A 557 -9.94 2.61 11.45
CA PRO A 557 -10.25 4.01 11.19
C PRO A 557 -9.90 4.37 9.73
N PRO A 558 -10.23 5.60 9.27
CA PRO A 558 -9.70 6.11 8.02
C PRO A 558 -8.17 6.20 8.03
N PHE A 559 -7.58 5.99 6.86
CA PHE A 559 -6.15 6.08 6.63
C PHE A 559 -5.54 7.39 7.15
N GLY A 560 -4.40 7.29 7.84
CA GLY A 560 -3.64 8.45 8.29
C GLY A 560 -4.26 9.25 9.45
N LYS A 561 -5.30 8.73 10.12
CA LYS A 561 -5.90 9.35 11.32
C LYS A 561 -4.91 9.60 12.46
N ASP A 562 -3.82 8.84 12.53
CA ASP A 562 -2.75 9.08 13.52
C ASP A 562 -1.94 10.35 13.22
N ASN A 563 -1.86 10.79 11.95
CA ASN A 563 -1.22 12.04 11.52
C ASN A 563 -2.22 13.23 11.49
N ALA A 564 -3.50 12.94 11.26
CA ALA A 564 -4.59 13.91 11.22
C ALA A 564 -5.69 13.49 12.22
N PRO A 565 -5.50 13.73 13.54
CA PRO A 565 -6.37 13.21 14.60
C PRO A 565 -7.81 13.73 14.52
N ASP A 566 -8.02 14.85 13.82
CA ASP A 566 -9.30 15.53 13.68
C ASP A 566 -10.21 14.95 12.56
N ILE A 567 -9.75 13.91 11.85
CA ILE A 567 -10.52 13.14 10.86
C ILE A 567 -11.75 12.48 11.51
N GLN A 568 -12.92 12.69 10.91
CA GLN A 568 -14.20 12.23 11.45
C GLN A 568 -14.99 11.40 10.45
N THR A 569 -15.33 10.17 10.85
CA THR A 569 -16.24 9.29 10.11
C THR A 569 -17.68 9.67 10.37
N ILE A 570 -18.61 9.14 9.57
CA ILE A 570 -20.06 9.28 9.80
C ILE A 570 -20.47 8.81 11.21
N PHE A 571 -19.75 7.83 11.75
CA PHE A 571 -19.97 7.26 13.08
C PHE A 571 -19.39 8.11 14.21
N ASP A 572 -18.56 9.12 13.93
CA ASP A 572 -18.01 10.03 14.93
C ASP A 572 -18.96 11.19 15.26
N LEU A 573 -19.80 11.59 14.29
CA LEU A 573 -20.77 12.69 14.39
C LEU A 573 -21.79 12.46 15.52
N LYS A 574 -21.67 13.25 16.59
CA LYS A 574 -22.39 13.05 17.86
C LYS A 574 -23.91 13.07 17.73
N HIS A 575 -24.45 13.92 16.86
CA HIS A 575 -25.90 14.05 16.65
C HIS A 575 -26.52 12.87 15.87
N LEU A 576 -25.71 12.12 15.13
CA LEU A 576 -26.16 10.98 14.31
C LEU A 576 -26.04 9.64 15.05
N LYS A 577 -25.16 9.52 16.05
CA LYS A 577 -24.98 8.30 16.87
C LYS A 577 -26.28 7.67 17.39
N PRO A 578 -27.31 8.42 17.87
CA PRO A 578 -28.58 7.82 18.33
C PRO A 578 -29.44 7.22 17.21
N GLN A 579 -29.21 7.62 15.96
CA GLN A 579 -29.96 7.18 14.77
C GLN A 579 -29.33 5.95 14.10
N ALA A 580 -28.14 5.54 14.52
CA ALA A 580 -27.43 4.41 13.93
C ALA A 580 -28.10 3.07 14.29
N HIS A 581 -28.50 2.32 13.26
CA HIS A 581 -28.96 0.94 13.40
C HIS A 581 -27.79 0.02 13.72
N PHE A 582 -27.98 -0.95 14.62
CA PHE A 582 -26.97 -1.94 14.98
C PHE A 582 -27.40 -3.32 14.47
N LEU A 583 -26.57 -3.96 13.64
CA LEU A 583 -26.76 -5.36 13.26
C LEU A 583 -26.23 -6.26 14.38
N ASP A 584 -27.11 -7.05 14.99
CA ASP A 584 -26.91 -7.61 16.34
C ASP A 584 -26.61 -9.11 16.37
N THR A 585 -26.49 -9.75 15.20
CA THR A 585 -26.32 -11.20 15.06
C THR A 585 -25.22 -11.49 14.03
N GLN A 586 -24.18 -12.21 14.45
CA GLN A 586 -23.04 -12.60 13.60
C GLN A 586 -23.08 -14.10 13.26
N TYR A 587 -22.69 -14.43 12.03
CA TYR A 587 -22.73 -15.76 11.43
C TYR A 587 -21.35 -16.32 11.07
N ARG A 588 -20.30 -15.49 11.10
CA ARG A 588 -18.94 -15.82 10.65
C ARG A 588 -18.13 -16.58 11.68
N MET A 589 -17.98 -16.03 12.89
CA MET A 589 -17.02 -16.51 13.88
C MET A 589 -17.57 -17.69 14.69
N PRO A 590 -16.72 -18.68 15.05
CA PRO A 590 -17.03 -19.68 16.08
C PRO A 590 -17.60 -19.05 17.36
N ALA A 591 -18.65 -19.64 17.91
CA ALA A 591 -19.44 -19.00 18.96
C ALA A 591 -18.63 -18.56 20.20
N PRO A 592 -17.62 -19.32 20.70
CA PRO A 592 -16.76 -18.86 21.80
C PRO A 592 -15.98 -17.58 21.45
N LEU A 593 -15.48 -17.45 20.21
CA LEU A 593 -14.74 -16.28 19.74
C LEU A 593 -15.68 -15.09 19.52
N GLY A 594 -16.82 -15.31 18.87
CA GLY A 594 -17.84 -14.28 18.69
C GLY A 594 -18.35 -13.72 20.03
N ASN A 595 -18.47 -14.57 21.06
CA ASN A 595 -18.85 -14.15 22.40
C ASN A 595 -17.74 -13.34 23.10
N PHE A 596 -16.48 -13.76 22.99
CA PHE A 596 -15.32 -12.98 23.49
C PHE A 596 -15.25 -11.58 22.86
N ILE A 597 -15.36 -11.52 21.53
CA ILE A 597 -15.33 -10.28 20.75
C ILE A 597 -16.54 -9.41 21.10
N SER A 598 -17.74 -10.00 21.22
CA SER A 598 -18.92 -9.27 21.66
C SER A 598 -18.72 -8.62 23.02
N HIS A 599 -18.13 -9.33 23.98
CA HIS A 599 -17.91 -8.82 25.33
C HIS A 599 -16.89 -7.67 25.35
N ASN A 600 -15.71 -7.88 24.74
CA ASN A 600 -14.58 -6.96 24.83
C ASN A 600 -14.64 -5.76 23.86
N VAL A 601 -15.45 -5.84 22.80
CA VAL A 601 -15.48 -4.82 21.72
C VAL A 601 -16.88 -4.20 21.54
N TYR A 602 -17.94 -5.00 21.65
CA TYR A 602 -19.32 -4.59 21.33
C TYR A 602 -20.27 -4.57 22.55
N ASN A 603 -19.74 -4.47 23.77
CA ASN A 603 -20.52 -4.34 25.02
C ASN A 603 -21.60 -5.43 25.19
N SER A 604 -21.27 -6.68 24.86
CA SER A 604 -22.18 -7.84 24.89
C SER A 604 -23.45 -7.72 24.01
N LYS A 605 -23.48 -6.81 23.01
CA LYS A 605 -24.64 -6.63 22.13
C LYS A 605 -24.71 -7.58 20.92
N LEU A 606 -23.62 -8.28 20.59
CA LEU A 606 -23.50 -9.10 19.39
C LEU A 606 -23.72 -10.59 19.72
N ARG A 607 -24.75 -11.19 19.10
CA ARG A 607 -25.10 -12.61 19.31
C ARG A 607 -24.43 -13.49 18.27
N SER A 608 -23.93 -14.66 18.69
CA SER A 608 -23.28 -15.64 17.80
C SER A 608 -24.24 -16.73 17.33
N VAL A 609 -24.42 -16.88 16.02
CA VAL A 609 -25.15 -18.00 15.41
C VAL A 609 -24.20 -18.75 14.48
N HIS A 610 -23.52 -19.77 15.01
CA HIS A 610 -22.53 -20.53 14.25
C HIS A 610 -22.52 -22.03 14.62
N ARG A 611 -22.14 -22.88 13.67
CA ARG A 611 -22.10 -24.35 13.81
C ARG A 611 -21.04 -24.81 14.83
N ILE A 612 -19.89 -24.13 14.88
CA ILE A 612 -18.81 -24.43 15.83
C ILE A 612 -19.07 -23.70 17.15
N LYS A 613 -19.34 -24.49 18.19
CA LYS A 613 -19.58 -24.03 19.58
C LYS A 613 -18.46 -24.41 20.56
N ASP A 614 -17.51 -25.24 20.14
CA ASP A 614 -16.42 -25.73 20.98
C ASP A 614 -15.20 -24.79 20.96
N ALA A 615 -14.52 -24.65 22.09
CA ALA A 615 -13.39 -23.73 22.26
C ALA A 615 -12.07 -24.23 21.62
N SER A 616 -12.00 -25.47 21.12
CA SER A 616 -10.85 -25.97 20.34
C SER A 616 -10.65 -25.28 18.99
N CYS A 617 -11.56 -24.37 18.60
CA CYS A 617 -11.38 -23.50 17.45
C CYS A 617 -10.17 -22.55 17.54
N ILE A 618 -9.63 -22.27 18.75
CA ILE A 618 -8.38 -21.48 18.91
C ILE A 618 -7.33 -22.26 19.70
N VAL A 619 -6.09 -22.21 19.21
CA VAL A 619 -4.88 -22.71 19.86
C VAL A 619 -3.73 -21.71 19.71
N PHE A 620 -2.97 -21.50 20.78
CA PHE A 620 -1.75 -20.69 20.79
C PHE A 620 -0.51 -21.58 20.67
N VAL A 621 0.50 -21.15 19.91
CA VAL A 621 1.80 -21.82 19.76
C VAL A 621 2.85 -20.99 20.50
N ASP A 622 3.41 -21.53 21.58
CA ASP A 622 4.47 -20.87 22.36
C ASP A 622 5.83 -21.01 21.66
N VAL A 623 6.20 -20.00 20.90
CA VAL A 623 7.53 -19.86 20.29
C VAL A 623 8.49 -19.24 21.30
N ALA A 624 8.71 -19.93 22.42
CA ALA A 624 9.44 -19.41 23.59
C ALA A 624 10.89 -18.95 23.31
N LYS A 625 11.51 -19.44 22.22
CA LYS A 625 12.86 -19.03 21.77
C LYS A 625 12.84 -17.94 20.69
N GLY A 626 11.68 -17.59 20.15
CA GLY A 626 11.54 -16.53 19.17
C GLY A 626 11.73 -15.17 19.81
N THR A 627 12.37 -14.26 19.08
CA THR A 627 12.66 -12.88 19.46
C THR A 627 12.42 -11.94 18.28
N GLU A 628 11.91 -10.75 18.56
CA GLU A 628 11.75 -9.71 17.53
C GLU A 628 13.12 -9.15 17.08
N ALA A 629 13.28 -8.97 15.77
CA ALA A 629 14.44 -8.32 15.17
C ALA A 629 13.99 -7.23 14.19
N LYS A 630 14.73 -6.11 14.13
CA LYS A 630 14.43 -5.00 13.22
C LYS A 630 14.99 -5.27 11.81
N SER A 631 14.17 -5.05 10.78
CA SER A 631 14.51 -5.23 9.38
C SER A 631 14.02 -4.02 8.58
N GLY A 632 14.94 -3.09 8.29
CA GLY A 632 14.58 -1.77 7.77
C GLY A 632 13.75 -0.99 8.80
N ASN A 633 12.57 -0.51 8.38
CA ASN A 633 11.59 0.13 9.27
C ASN A 633 10.59 -0.86 9.88
N SER A 634 10.67 -2.16 9.54
CA SER A 634 9.72 -3.20 9.96
C SER A 634 10.35 -4.22 10.92
N TRP A 635 9.57 -5.23 11.35
CA TRP A 635 9.98 -6.25 12.31
C TRP A 635 9.83 -7.67 11.74
N ILE A 636 10.70 -8.58 12.18
CA ILE A 636 10.74 -9.99 11.76
C ILE A 636 11.07 -10.89 12.96
N ASN A 637 10.54 -12.11 12.99
CA ASN A 637 10.82 -13.13 14.00
C ASN A 637 10.89 -14.50 13.30
N MET A 638 12.10 -14.96 13.00
CA MET A 638 12.36 -16.15 12.18
C MET A 638 11.84 -17.45 12.81
N GLU A 639 11.79 -17.55 14.14
CA GLU A 639 11.25 -18.74 14.80
C GLU A 639 9.72 -18.83 14.64
N GLU A 640 9.02 -17.69 14.60
CA GLU A 640 7.61 -17.66 14.21
C GLU A 640 7.44 -17.99 12.71
N VAL A 641 8.34 -17.55 11.83
CA VAL A 641 8.34 -17.95 10.40
C VAL A 641 8.44 -19.47 10.28
N HIS A 642 9.43 -20.08 10.95
CA HIS A 642 9.62 -21.53 10.98
C HIS A 642 8.37 -22.26 11.51
N ALA A 643 7.77 -21.77 12.60
CA ALA A 643 6.55 -22.34 13.16
C ALA A 643 5.35 -22.24 12.20
N ALA A 644 5.14 -21.10 11.55
CA ALA A 644 4.08 -20.89 10.56
C ALA A 644 4.25 -21.81 9.34
N VAL A 645 5.46 -21.93 8.79
CA VAL A 645 5.76 -22.82 7.67
C VAL A 645 5.56 -24.30 8.07
N ASN A 646 5.97 -24.69 9.29
CA ASN A 646 5.72 -26.04 9.82
C ASN A 646 4.22 -26.36 9.99
N LEU A 647 3.40 -25.38 10.40
CA LEU A 647 1.95 -25.51 10.47
C LEU A 647 1.34 -25.78 9.08
N VAL A 648 1.75 -25.01 8.06
CA VAL A 648 1.34 -25.26 6.67
C VAL A 648 1.78 -26.66 6.24
N ARG A 649 3.08 -26.98 6.30
CA ARG A 649 3.67 -28.23 5.79
C ARG A 649 3.05 -29.51 6.38
N HIS A 650 2.54 -29.46 7.61
CA HIS A 650 2.09 -30.67 8.31
C HIS A 650 0.59 -30.74 8.61
N TYR A 651 -0.12 -29.60 8.56
CA TYR A 651 -1.52 -29.54 8.97
C TYR A 651 -2.42 -28.86 7.93
N TYR A 652 -1.99 -27.72 7.38
CA TYR A 652 -2.86 -26.86 6.56
C TYR A 652 -2.60 -26.88 5.05
N GLN A 653 -1.54 -27.55 4.55
CA GLN A 653 -1.21 -27.62 3.11
C GLN A 653 -2.37 -28.06 2.20
N LYS A 654 -3.29 -28.88 2.72
CA LYS A 654 -4.48 -29.40 2.01
C LYS A 654 -5.79 -28.75 2.46
N MET A 655 -5.74 -27.72 3.31
CA MET A 655 -6.88 -27.00 3.83
C MET A 655 -6.95 -25.60 3.20
N ARG A 656 -8.11 -24.96 3.30
CA ARG A 656 -8.27 -23.53 3.04
C ARG A 656 -7.69 -22.78 4.26
N PHE A 657 -6.61 -22.03 4.06
CA PHE A 657 -5.95 -21.28 5.15
C PHE A 657 -5.35 -19.95 4.68
N CYS A 658 -5.13 -19.02 5.62
CA CYS A 658 -4.31 -17.85 5.37
C CYS A 658 -3.48 -17.45 6.60
N ILE A 659 -2.29 -16.89 6.34
CA ILE A 659 -1.35 -16.40 7.34
C ILE A 659 -1.43 -14.87 7.41
N ILE A 660 -1.76 -14.37 8.59
CA ILE A 660 -1.84 -12.95 8.92
C ILE A 660 -0.63 -12.57 9.78
N THR A 661 0.03 -11.46 9.46
CA THR A 661 1.06 -10.86 10.32
C THR A 661 1.08 -9.33 10.18
N PRO A 662 1.39 -8.56 11.25
CA PRO A 662 1.37 -7.10 11.18
C PRO A 662 2.52 -6.43 10.42
N TYR A 663 3.57 -7.16 10.07
CA TYR A 663 4.84 -6.57 9.63
C TYR A 663 5.27 -7.09 8.25
N ASP A 664 5.54 -6.19 7.29
CA ASP A 664 5.87 -6.61 5.92
C ASP A 664 7.18 -7.42 5.85
N ALA A 665 8.19 -7.11 6.68
CA ALA A 665 9.40 -7.93 6.74
C ALA A 665 9.11 -9.39 7.15
N GLN A 666 8.15 -9.61 8.06
CA GLN A 666 7.66 -10.95 8.42
C GLN A 666 6.87 -11.59 7.26
N ARG A 667 5.93 -10.85 6.64
CA ARG A 667 5.16 -11.33 5.49
C ARG A 667 6.07 -11.80 4.35
N GLY A 668 7.02 -10.97 3.96
CA GLY A 668 8.01 -11.28 2.92
C GLY A 668 8.97 -12.41 3.29
N ALA A 669 9.25 -12.64 4.59
CA ALA A 669 10.02 -13.80 5.03
C ALA A 669 9.21 -15.10 4.92
N ILE A 670 7.97 -15.11 5.43
CA ILE A 670 7.04 -16.25 5.34
C ILE A 670 6.81 -16.62 3.87
N GLN A 671 6.50 -15.64 3.01
CA GLN A 671 6.25 -15.90 1.60
C GLN A 671 7.48 -16.46 0.87
N ARG A 672 8.69 -15.94 1.14
CA ARG A 672 9.94 -16.48 0.57
C ARG A 672 10.17 -17.93 0.99
N GLN A 673 9.97 -18.25 2.27
CA GLN A 673 10.20 -19.61 2.76
C GLN A 673 9.15 -20.61 2.23
N LEU A 674 7.86 -20.24 2.18
CA LEU A 674 6.82 -21.08 1.56
C LEU A 674 7.13 -21.36 0.09
N LYS A 675 7.56 -20.35 -0.68
CA LYS A 675 7.99 -20.51 -2.09
C LYS A 675 9.22 -21.42 -2.22
N ALA A 676 10.24 -21.24 -1.38
CA ALA A 676 11.44 -22.09 -1.38
C ALA A 676 11.12 -23.56 -1.12
N GLU A 677 10.16 -23.83 -0.23
CA GLU A 677 9.69 -25.17 0.11
C GLU A 677 8.58 -25.71 -0.82
N LYS A 678 8.16 -24.94 -1.84
CA LYS A 678 7.06 -25.26 -2.77
C LYS A 678 5.72 -25.54 -2.08
N LEU A 679 5.46 -24.85 -0.97
CA LEU A 679 4.20 -24.89 -0.21
C LEU A 679 3.25 -23.79 -0.69
N PRO A 680 1.92 -23.94 -0.52
CA PRO A 680 0.97 -22.87 -0.83
C PRO A 680 1.35 -21.56 -0.11
N TRP A 681 1.51 -20.48 -0.87
CA TRP A 681 1.89 -19.14 -0.39
C TRP A 681 0.82 -18.07 -0.63
N GLU A 682 -0.31 -18.47 -1.23
CA GLU A 682 -1.43 -17.60 -1.59
C GLU A 682 -2.47 -17.65 -0.47
N CYS A 683 -3.04 -16.49 -0.14
CA CYS A 683 -3.70 -16.21 1.13
C CYS A 683 -5.04 -15.53 0.83
N HIS A 684 -6.14 -16.07 1.33
CA HIS A 684 -7.48 -15.50 1.20
C HIS A 684 -8.20 -15.53 2.56
N GLU A 685 -9.41 -14.98 2.69
CA GLU A 685 -10.18 -15.23 3.92
C GLU A 685 -10.76 -16.64 3.89
N GLU A 686 -10.20 -17.51 4.73
CA GLU A 686 -10.36 -18.95 4.65
C GLU A 686 -10.76 -19.55 6.00
N GLU A 687 -11.20 -20.82 5.99
CA GLU A 687 -11.63 -21.57 7.18
C GLU A 687 -10.65 -21.46 8.35
N PHE A 688 -9.34 -21.50 8.08
CA PHE A 688 -8.29 -21.48 9.10
C PHE A 688 -7.35 -20.27 8.97
N VAL A 689 -7.24 -19.48 10.03
CA VAL A 689 -6.32 -18.33 10.10
C VAL A 689 -5.11 -18.67 10.98
N ILE A 690 -3.91 -18.45 10.45
CA ILE A 690 -2.65 -18.53 11.20
C ILE A 690 -2.18 -17.10 11.47
N VAL A 691 -2.01 -16.70 12.73
CA VAL A 691 -1.51 -15.36 13.08
C VAL A 691 -0.06 -15.47 13.53
N SER A 692 0.85 -14.66 12.97
CA SER A 692 2.22 -14.48 13.49
C SER A 692 2.34 -13.08 14.10
N THR A 693 2.50 -13.02 15.42
CA THR A 693 2.51 -11.76 16.20
C THR A 693 3.80 -10.97 16.08
N VAL A 694 4.92 -11.66 15.82
CA VAL A 694 6.30 -11.16 15.74
C VAL A 694 6.86 -10.63 17.07
N ARG A 695 6.12 -9.75 17.75
CA ARG A 695 6.58 -9.01 18.92
C ARG A 695 6.76 -9.90 20.15
N THR A 696 7.83 -9.60 20.88
CA THR A 696 8.23 -10.23 22.12
C THR A 696 8.52 -9.20 23.23
N GLY A 697 8.71 -7.93 22.87
CA GLY A 697 8.91 -6.81 23.79
C GLY A 697 7.66 -5.93 23.92
N GLY A 698 7.65 -4.78 23.23
CA GLY A 698 6.54 -3.83 23.22
C GLY A 698 5.37 -4.28 22.34
N PRO A 699 4.13 -3.79 22.58
CA PRO A 699 2.95 -4.24 21.84
C PRO A 699 2.96 -3.86 20.36
N GLY A 700 3.61 -2.75 19.99
CA GLY A 700 3.58 -2.20 18.63
C GLY A 700 2.16 -2.14 18.07
N PHE A 701 1.96 -2.75 16.90
CA PHE A 701 0.65 -2.93 16.25
C PHE A 701 -0.48 -3.40 17.17
N LEU A 702 -0.21 -4.32 18.11
CA LEU A 702 -1.22 -4.91 19.00
C LEU A 702 -1.77 -3.93 20.05
N ARG A 703 -1.18 -2.72 20.14
CA ARG A 703 -1.75 -1.60 20.90
C ARG A 703 -3.09 -1.14 20.30
N SER A 704 -3.27 -1.24 18.98
CA SER A 704 -4.54 -0.87 18.33
C SER A 704 -5.59 -1.96 18.53
N GLN A 705 -6.57 -1.69 19.39
CA GLN A 705 -7.74 -2.57 19.55
C GLN A 705 -8.50 -2.74 18.25
N ALA A 706 -8.61 -1.69 17.43
CA ALA A 706 -9.27 -1.71 16.12
C ALA A 706 -8.61 -2.70 15.16
N ARG A 707 -7.30 -2.58 14.94
CA ARG A 707 -6.55 -3.48 14.04
C ARG A 707 -6.52 -4.92 14.57
N THR A 708 -6.40 -5.09 15.89
CA THR A 708 -6.46 -6.43 16.54
C THR A 708 -7.85 -7.07 16.43
N ASN A 709 -8.92 -6.29 16.53
CA ASN A 709 -10.30 -6.75 16.33
C ASN A 709 -10.51 -7.26 14.89
N VAL A 710 -10.00 -6.54 13.88
CA VAL A 710 -10.05 -7.00 12.48
C VAL A 710 -9.27 -8.29 12.31
N MET A 711 -8.02 -8.36 12.80
CA MET A 711 -7.19 -9.58 12.77
C MET A 711 -7.89 -10.80 13.39
N LEU A 712 -8.55 -10.62 14.54
CA LEU A 712 -9.23 -11.70 15.26
C LEU A 712 -10.57 -12.13 14.66
N THR A 713 -11.17 -11.34 13.76
CA THR A 713 -12.54 -11.57 13.25
C THR A 713 -12.58 -12.14 11.83
N ARG A 714 -11.42 -12.50 11.26
CA ARG A 714 -11.31 -13.07 9.90
C ARG A 714 -11.63 -14.57 9.77
N CYS A 715 -11.52 -15.39 10.83
CA CYS A 715 -11.71 -16.84 10.70
C CYS A 715 -13.19 -17.28 10.74
N THR A 716 -13.54 -18.30 9.94
CA THR A 716 -14.84 -18.97 9.99
C THR A 716 -14.81 -20.29 10.78
N ALA A 717 -13.75 -21.10 10.66
CA ALA A 717 -13.65 -22.38 11.36
C ALA A 717 -12.70 -22.36 12.57
N GLY A 718 -11.49 -21.82 12.43
CA GLY A 718 -10.52 -21.81 13.52
C GLY A 718 -9.29 -20.91 13.31
N MET A 719 -8.52 -20.75 14.38
CA MET A 719 -7.34 -19.87 14.41
C MET A 719 -6.17 -20.49 15.18
N VAL A 720 -4.96 -20.34 14.65
CA VAL A 720 -3.71 -20.71 15.32
C VAL A 720 -2.86 -19.46 15.51
N ILE A 721 -2.59 -19.08 16.76
CA ILE A 721 -1.85 -17.86 17.09
C ILE A 721 -0.41 -18.24 17.46
N VAL A 722 0.53 -17.91 16.58
CA VAL A 722 1.98 -18.12 16.73
C VAL A 722 2.57 -16.88 17.41
N THR A 723 3.12 -17.07 18.60
CA THR A 723 3.55 -15.97 19.48
C THR A 723 4.54 -16.44 20.55
N ASN A 724 5.25 -15.54 21.22
CA ASN A 724 5.99 -15.88 22.44
C ASN A 724 5.04 -15.80 23.65
N ARG A 725 4.89 -16.84 24.46
CA ARG A 725 3.96 -16.81 25.61
C ARG A 725 4.36 -15.80 26.69
N GLN A 726 5.65 -15.49 26.85
CA GLN A 726 6.10 -14.53 27.87
C GLN A 726 5.67 -13.09 27.55
N PHE A 727 5.45 -12.77 26.27
CA PHE A 727 5.00 -11.46 25.82
C PHE A 727 3.67 -11.04 26.47
N PHE A 728 2.72 -11.96 26.66
CA PHE A 728 1.43 -11.66 27.33
C PHE A 728 1.52 -11.50 28.85
N ASN A 729 2.65 -11.85 29.47
CA ASN A 729 2.90 -11.49 30.88
C ASN A 729 3.43 -10.04 31.00
N ASN A 730 3.99 -9.50 29.90
CA ASN A 730 4.66 -8.21 29.82
C ASN A 730 3.89 -7.28 28.84
N GLY A 731 4.55 -6.70 27.83
CA GLY A 731 3.99 -5.67 26.95
C GLY A 731 2.77 -6.07 26.12
N GLY A 732 2.47 -7.37 25.99
CA GLY A 732 1.27 -7.87 25.31
C GLY A 732 0.03 -8.00 26.19
N ARG A 733 0.14 -7.85 27.51
CA ARG A 733 -0.92 -8.21 28.49
C ARG A 733 -2.26 -7.51 28.24
N ASP A 734 -2.25 -6.18 28.18
CA ASP A 734 -3.48 -5.37 28.12
C ASP A 734 -4.11 -5.30 26.72
N THR A 735 -3.42 -5.84 25.71
CA THR A 735 -3.91 -5.93 24.32
C THR A 735 -5.14 -6.83 24.24
N LEU A 736 -5.96 -6.66 23.19
CA LEU A 736 -7.10 -7.53 22.93
C LEU A 736 -6.67 -9.01 22.74
N LEU A 737 -5.45 -9.24 22.24
CA LEU A 737 -4.87 -10.57 22.07
C LEU A 737 -4.42 -11.20 23.40
N GLY A 738 -3.86 -10.41 24.32
CA GLY A 738 -3.53 -10.86 25.68
C GLY A 738 -4.78 -11.26 26.46
N LYS A 739 -5.83 -10.44 26.39
CA LYS A 739 -7.17 -10.76 26.95
C LYS A 739 -7.78 -12.02 26.36
N LEU A 740 -7.59 -12.26 25.06
CA LEU A 740 -8.03 -13.50 24.40
C LEU A 740 -7.29 -14.71 24.96
N ALA A 741 -5.96 -14.62 25.14
CA ALA A 741 -5.15 -15.70 25.69
C ALA A 741 -5.54 -16.04 27.14
N GLU A 742 -5.79 -15.03 27.98
CA GLU A 742 -6.27 -15.20 29.36
C GLU A 742 -7.66 -15.87 29.39
N TYR A 743 -8.61 -15.36 28.59
CA TYR A 743 -9.95 -15.93 28.46
C TYR A 743 -9.93 -17.39 27.99
N TRP A 744 -9.07 -17.73 27.03
CA TRP A 744 -8.94 -19.11 26.54
C TRP A 744 -8.33 -20.07 27.57
N VAL A 745 -7.33 -19.62 28.33
CA VAL A 745 -6.78 -20.38 29.47
C VAL A 745 -7.86 -20.61 30.54
N GLY A 746 -8.72 -19.62 30.80
CA GLY A 746 -9.85 -19.76 31.73
C GLY A 746 -10.88 -20.82 31.32
N ILE A 747 -11.15 -20.96 30.01
CA ILE A 747 -12.15 -21.91 29.49
C ILE A 747 -11.58 -23.32 29.28
N ARG A 748 -10.34 -23.45 28.77
CA ARG A 748 -9.77 -24.74 28.36
C ARG A 748 -8.69 -25.28 29.29
N GLY A 749 -8.20 -24.46 30.21
CA GLY A 749 -6.98 -24.74 30.96
C GLY A 749 -5.71 -24.46 30.14
N ARG A 750 -4.58 -24.33 30.84
CA ARG A 750 -3.31 -23.87 30.26
C ARG A 750 -2.73 -24.83 29.22
N GLU A 751 -2.80 -26.14 29.48
CA GLU A 751 -2.23 -27.18 28.61
C GLU A 751 -3.02 -27.41 27.31
N ALA A 752 -4.33 -27.16 27.32
CA ALA A 752 -5.15 -27.31 26.11
C ALA A 752 -5.16 -26.05 25.22
N THR A 753 -4.81 -24.89 25.79
CA THR A 753 -4.71 -23.61 25.08
C THR A 753 -3.38 -23.45 24.35
N TRP A 754 -2.27 -23.93 24.96
CA TRP A 754 -0.91 -23.72 24.48
C TRP A 754 -0.29 -25.01 23.94
N THR A 755 0.24 -24.97 22.72
CA THR A 755 1.09 -26.01 22.12
C THR A 755 2.50 -25.47 21.84
N SER A 756 3.42 -26.32 21.38
CA SER A 756 4.80 -25.94 21.06
C SER A 756 5.20 -26.24 19.60
N PRO A 757 6.17 -25.52 19.04
CA PRO A 757 6.75 -25.82 17.72
C PRO A 757 7.27 -27.26 17.59
N MET A 758 7.72 -27.88 18.68
CA MET A 758 8.18 -29.27 18.71
C MET A 758 7.04 -30.26 18.45
N LEU A 759 5.85 -30.05 19.04
CA LEU A 759 4.67 -30.88 18.79
C LEU A 759 4.10 -30.68 17.37
N ILE A 760 4.27 -29.47 16.81
CA ILE A 760 3.92 -29.18 15.42
C ILE A 760 4.82 -29.96 14.47
N ALA A 761 6.14 -29.85 14.62
CA ALA A 761 7.13 -30.61 13.84
C ALA A 761 6.95 -32.14 14.01
N GLY A 762 6.69 -32.60 15.24
CA GLY A 762 6.41 -34.00 15.56
C GLY A 762 5.04 -34.53 15.13
N ARG A 763 4.20 -33.70 14.49
CA ARG A 763 2.83 -34.04 14.01
C ARG A 763 1.83 -34.49 15.09
N THR A 764 2.11 -34.18 16.37
CA THR A 764 1.30 -34.56 17.54
C THR A 764 0.47 -33.41 18.14
N ALA A 765 0.61 -32.19 17.61
CA ALA A 765 -0.15 -31.04 18.11
C ALA A 765 -1.66 -31.18 17.87
N LYS A 766 -2.45 -30.93 18.92
CA LYS A 766 -3.91 -30.78 18.86
C LYS A 766 -4.23 -29.37 18.35
N LEU A 767 -4.46 -29.25 17.05
CA LEU A 767 -4.77 -27.99 16.36
C LEU A 767 -6.23 -27.99 15.86
N PRO A 768 -6.83 -26.80 15.60
CA PRO A 768 -8.14 -26.69 14.98
C PRO A 768 -8.14 -27.44 13.63
N LYS A 769 -9.06 -28.40 13.49
CA LYS A 769 -9.28 -29.21 12.28
C LYS A 769 -10.75 -29.50 12.15
N PHE A 770 -11.33 -29.26 10.98
CA PHE A 770 -12.66 -29.77 10.66
C PHE A 770 -12.52 -31.10 9.92
N ARG A 771 -13.27 -32.12 10.34
CA ARG A 771 -13.47 -33.35 9.56
C ARG A 771 -14.80 -33.22 8.84
N THR A 772 -14.77 -33.14 7.52
CA THR A 772 -15.95 -33.45 6.71
C THR A 772 -16.26 -34.95 6.87
N GLY A 773 -17.49 -35.27 7.28
CA GLY A 773 -17.99 -36.64 7.35
C GLY A 773 -17.70 -37.43 8.64
N THR A 774 -18.57 -37.27 9.64
CA THR A 774 -19.30 -38.35 10.36
C THR A 774 -19.85 -37.79 11.68
N VAL A 775 -21.15 -37.46 11.70
CA VAL A 775 -21.88 -37.35 12.96
C VAL A 775 -22.05 -38.77 13.49
N PRO A 776 -21.56 -39.12 14.69
CA PRO A 776 -21.97 -40.37 15.31
C PRO A 776 -23.46 -40.25 15.61
N ILE A 777 -24.27 -41.10 14.98
CA ILE A 777 -25.70 -41.22 15.28
C ILE A 777 -25.81 -41.79 16.71
N SER A 778 -25.85 -40.88 17.69
CA SER A 778 -26.18 -41.23 19.06
C SER A 778 -27.68 -41.52 19.13
N THR A 779 -28.04 -42.81 19.20
CA THR A 779 -29.42 -43.30 19.35
C THR A 779 -29.99 -43.07 20.76
N ALA A 780 -29.52 -42.02 21.46
CA ALA A 780 -29.95 -41.66 22.80
C ALA A 780 -30.56 -40.25 22.80
N ALA A 781 -31.89 -40.18 22.71
CA ALA A 781 -32.65 -38.94 22.87
C ALA A 781 -32.52 -38.43 24.32
N PRO A 782 -32.07 -37.19 24.57
CA PRO A 782 -32.03 -36.62 25.90
C PRO A 782 -33.46 -36.28 26.36
N LYS A 783 -33.96 -36.99 27.37
CA LYS A 783 -35.20 -36.63 28.06
C LYS A 783 -34.98 -35.32 28.84
N LEU A 784 -35.57 -34.22 28.35
CA LEU A 784 -35.68 -32.99 29.12
C LEU A 784 -36.72 -33.17 30.25
N PRO A 785 -36.42 -32.80 31.50
CA PRO A 785 -37.38 -32.83 32.58
C PRO A 785 -38.40 -31.69 32.44
N VAL A 786 -39.69 -32.03 32.58
CA VAL A 786 -40.76 -31.04 32.67
C VAL A 786 -40.84 -30.51 34.10
N THR A 787 -40.57 -29.23 34.30
CA THR A 787 -40.99 -28.49 35.50
C THR A 787 -41.81 -27.27 35.10
N ALA A 788 -42.95 -27.10 35.78
CA ALA A 788 -44.01 -26.21 35.37
C ALA A 788 -43.72 -24.73 35.65
N LEU A 789 -44.25 -23.84 34.80
CA LEU A 789 -44.62 -22.48 35.16
C LEU A 789 -45.90 -22.07 34.40
N ALA A 790 -46.70 -21.19 35.01
CA ALA A 790 -48.13 -21.07 34.80
C ALA A 790 -48.58 -20.44 33.46
N GLN A 791 -49.74 -20.88 32.96
CA GLN A 791 -50.58 -20.09 32.04
C GLN A 791 -51.46 -19.10 32.82
N PRO A 792 -51.88 -18.01 32.15
CA PRO A 792 -53.24 -17.51 32.28
C PRO A 792 -54.04 -17.65 30.96
N LYS A 793 -55.20 -18.30 31.11
CA LYS A 793 -56.47 -18.29 30.33
C LYS A 793 -56.62 -17.09 29.35
N THR A 794 -57.24 -17.23 28.18
CA THR A 794 -58.71 -17.37 28.03
C THR A 794 -59.24 -17.86 26.65
N SER A 795 -60.38 -18.56 26.70
CA SER A 795 -61.51 -18.62 25.72
C SER A 795 -61.31 -19.07 24.25
N ILE A 796 -61.75 -20.30 24.01
CA ILE A 796 -62.38 -20.91 22.81
C ILE A 796 -63.75 -20.17 22.56
N PRO A 797 -64.46 -20.16 21.38
CA PRO A 797 -64.86 -21.35 20.60
C PRO A 797 -65.05 -21.10 19.04
N PRO A 798 -65.78 -21.91 18.22
CA PRO A 798 -65.09 -22.66 17.15
C PRO A 798 -65.85 -22.76 15.78
N THR A 799 -65.39 -23.68 14.92
CA THR A 799 -66.15 -24.48 13.91
C THR A 799 -66.70 -23.87 12.61
N LEU A 800 -66.57 -24.72 11.56
CA LEU A 800 -67.30 -24.87 10.28
C LEU A 800 -66.45 -24.52 9.04
N SER A 801 -66.40 -25.27 7.93
CA SER A 801 -66.68 -26.67 7.56
C SER A 801 -66.55 -26.72 6.02
N MET A 802 -66.01 -27.79 5.43
CA MET A 802 -65.95 -27.94 3.96
C MET A 802 -67.32 -28.22 3.32
N GLN A 803 -67.68 -27.50 2.25
CA GLN A 803 -68.52 -27.96 1.12
C GLN A 803 -67.97 -27.28 -0.16
N LYS A 804 -67.47 -28.00 -1.19
CA LYS A 804 -68.15 -28.81 -2.24
C LYS A 804 -68.93 -28.01 -3.31
N LEU A 805 -68.20 -27.74 -4.40
CA LEU A 805 -68.51 -28.08 -5.81
C LEU A 805 -69.65 -27.40 -6.61
N SER A 806 -69.36 -27.28 -7.92
CA SER A 806 -70.26 -27.11 -9.09
C SER A 806 -70.88 -25.71 -9.33
N ILE A 807 -71.23 -25.28 -10.55
CA ILE A 807 -70.69 -25.39 -11.94
C ILE A 807 -71.61 -24.49 -12.83
N ASN A 808 -71.17 -24.12 -14.05
CA ASN A 808 -71.95 -23.49 -15.15
C ASN A 808 -72.37 -22.01 -15.00
N SER A 809 -72.67 -21.27 -16.08
CA SER A 809 -72.04 -21.13 -17.42
C SER A 809 -72.86 -20.15 -18.28
N SER A 810 -72.21 -19.20 -18.95
CA SER A 810 -72.68 -18.49 -20.15
C SER A 810 -71.47 -17.75 -20.75
N ASP A 811 -70.91 -18.16 -21.90
CA ASP A 811 -71.32 -17.76 -23.27
C ASP A 811 -71.36 -16.24 -23.46
N THR A 812 -70.68 -15.59 -24.41
CA THR A 812 -69.91 -15.98 -25.63
C THR A 812 -68.71 -15.00 -25.77
N SER A 813 -67.68 -15.12 -26.64
CA SER A 813 -67.63 -15.48 -28.06
C SER A 813 -66.21 -15.84 -28.55
N VAL A 814 -66.11 -16.72 -29.55
CA VAL A 814 -64.85 -17.15 -30.21
C VAL A 814 -64.58 -16.34 -31.48
N VAL A 815 -63.32 -15.91 -31.71
CA VAL A 815 -62.83 -15.50 -33.03
C VAL A 815 -61.49 -16.18 -33.33
N ARG A 816 -61.32 -16.67 -34.57
CA ARG A 816 -60.15 -17.44 -35.04
C ARG A 816 -59.13 -16.57 -35.77
N TYR A 817 -57.92 -17.13 -35.92
CA TYR A 817 -56.88 -16.72 -36.85
C TYR A 817 -57.38 -16.34 -38.26
N HIS A 818 -56.77 -15.32 -38.86
CA HIS A 818 -56.58 -15.25 -40.31
C HIS A 818 -55.25 -14.59 -40.69
N THR A 819 -54.54 -15.23 -41.60
CA THR A 819 -53.42 -14.68 -42.39
C THR A 819 -53.94 -13.87 -43.59
N PRO A 820 -53.09 -13.02 -44.19
CA PRO A 820 -53.12 -12.74 -45.63
C PRO A 820 -51.86 -13.24 -46.35
N GLN A 821 -52.04 -13.72 -47.58
CA GLN A 821 -50.97 -14.03 -48.55
C GLN A 821 -51.04 -13.09 -49.76
N GLY A 822 -49.92 -12.96 -50.49
CA GLY A 822 -49.87 -12.43 -51.86
C GLY A 822 -48.95 -11.20 -52.01
N ALA A 823 -48.08 -11.09 -53.03
CA ALA A 823 -47.68 -12.04 -54.08
C ALA A 823 -46.29 -11.68 -54.65
N PHE A 824 -45.65 -12.64 -55.35
CA PHE A 824 -44.35 -12.53 -56.04
C PHE A 824 -44.45 -11.73 -57.38
N PRO A 825 -43.35 -11.16 -57.94
CA PRO A 825 -42.39 -11.92 -58.78
C PRO A 825 -40.91 -11.41 -58.61
N PRO A 826 -39.91 -11.65 -59.51
CA PRO A 826 -38.74 -12.46 -59.12
C PRO A 826 -37.35 -11.79 -59.33
N LEU A 827 -36.30 -12.55 -59.01
CA LEU A 827 -34.88 -12.26 -59.26
C LEU A 827 -34.55 -11.85 -60.70
N PRO A 828 -33.42 -11.16 -60.89
CA PRO A 828 -32.34 -11.76 -61.67
C PRO A 828 -31.01 -11.80 -60.90
N GLY A 829 -30.10 -12.68 -61.35
CA GLY A 829 -28.70 -12.68 -60.92
C GLY A 829 -27.75 -12.74 -62.12
N ALA A 830 -26.53 -13.21 -61.84
CA ALA A 830 -25.47 -13.62 -62.79
C ALA A 830 -24.53 -12.55 -63.39
N SER A 831 -23.36 -13.06 -63.79
CA SER A 831 -22.17 -12.41 -64.42
C SER A 831 -21.45 -11.34 -63.57
N SER A 832 -20.17 -11.48 -63.17
CA SER A 832 -18.94 -12.04 -63.75
C SER A 832 -18.14 -11.08 -64.65
N ARG A 833 -16.81 -11.27 -64.67
CA ARG A 833 -15.75 -10.49 -65.36
C ARG A 833 -15.43 -9.13 -64.72
N SER A 834 -14.20 -8.61 -64.81
CA SER A 834 -12.86 -9.22 -65.08
C SER A 834 -11.78 -8.15 -64.81
N SER A 835 -10.50 -8.52 -64.94
CA SER A 835 -9.34 -7.61 -65.24
C SER A 835 -9.15 -6.42 -64.28
N GLY A 836 -8.11 -6.37 -63.46
CA GLY A 836 -6.70 -6.35 -63.89
C GLY A 836 -6.11 -4.97 -63.52
N SER A 837 -4.81 -4.76 -63.35
CA SER A 837 -3.65 -5.62 -63.62
C SER A 837 -2.45 -5.20 -62.74
N SER A 838 -1.36 -6.00 -62.79
CA SER A 838 0.05 -5.63 -62.54
C SER A 838 0.46 -4.97 -61.20
N GLY A 839 1.44 -5.47 -60.43
CA GLY A 839 2.11 -6.78 -60.43
C GLY A 839 3.64 -6.74 -60.34
N LYS A 840 4.20 -7.80 -59.73
CA LYS A 840 5.63 -8.23 -59.73
C LYS A 840 6.59 -7.30 -58.96
N TRP A 841 7.72 -7.75 -58.39
CA TRP A 841 8.56 -8.92 -58.70
C TRP A 841 9.14 -9.67 -57.47
N PHE A 842 9.41 -10.97 -57.69
CA PHE A 842 10.27 -11.86 -56.90
C PHE A 842 11.77 -11.48 -57.02
N SER A 843 12.62 -11.84 -56.05
CA SER A 843 13.44 -13.08 -56.11
C SER A 843 14.66 -13.12 -55.16
N ARG A 844 15.04 -14.34 -54.75
CA ARG A 844 16.27 -14.69 -54.02
C ARG A 844 17.51 -14.76 -54.93
N ARG A 845 18.69 -14.37 -54.41
CA ARG A 845 20.01 -15.05 -54.47
C ARG A 845 20.84 -14.55 -53.26
N GLY A 846 21.81 -15.26 -52.66
CA GLY A 846 22.24 -16.65 -52.84
C GLY A 846 23.77 -16.81 -52.72
N ARG A 847 24.25 -17.48 -51.66
CA ARG A 847 25.67 -17.86 -51.35
C ARG A 847 26.58 -16.69 -50.88
N GLY A 848 27.62 -16.92 -50.06
CA GLY A 848 28.22 -18.20 -49.66
C GLY A 848 28.92 -18.21 -48.28
N SER A 849 29.50 -19.37 -47.97
CA SER A 849 30.18 -19.78 -46.74
C SER A 849 31.63 -19.30 -46.60
N VAL A 850 32.12 -19.03 -45.38
CA VAL A 850 33.45 -19.46 -44.84
C VAL A 850 33.35 -19.54 -43.29
N LEU A 851 34.08 -20.48 -42.66
CA LEU A 851 34.22 -20.63 -41.20
C LEU A 851 35.14 -19.56 -40.57
N PRO A 852 34.88 -19.09 -39.33
CA PRO A 852 35.88 -18.35 -38.56
C PRO A 852 36.81 -19.31 -37.80
N ALA A 853 38.12 -19.20 -38.04
CA ALA A 853 39.14 -19.84 -37.22
C ALA A 853 40.09 -18.79 -36.61
N ALA A 854 40.13 -18.79 -35.28
CA ALA A 854 41.30 -18.62 -34.42
C ALA A 854 42.16 -17.33 -34.45
N ILE A 855 42.33 -16.79 -33.22
CA ILE A 855 43.50 -16.05 -32.68
C ILE A 855 43.61 -14.56 -33.03
N GLY A 856 43.93 -13.75 -31.99
CA GLY A 856 44.05 -12.27 -32.03
C GLY A 856 45.44 -11.76 -32.43
N PRO A 857 45.95 -10.61 -31.91
CA PRO A 857 45.70 -10.05 -30.58
C PRO A 857 45.42 -8.51 -30.55
N SER A 858 45.58 -7.89 -29.36
CA SER A 858 45.65 -6.45 -29.01
C SER A 858 44.39 -5.75 -28.42
N CYS A 859 44.45 -5.54 -27.10
CA CYS A 859 43.86 -4.43 -26.33
C CYS A 859 44.85 -3.22 -26.38
N PRO A 860 44.57 -1.96 -25.94
CA PRO A 860 43.68 -1.58 -24.81
C PRO A 860 42.90 -0.23 -24.87
N ARG A 861 42.07 0.02 -23.82
CA ARG A 861 41.78 1.30 -23.07
C ARG A 861 40.32 1.79 -22.95
N GLY A 862 39.77 1.68 -21.72
CA GLY A 862 38.81 2.61 -21.06
C GLY A 862 37.32 2.60 -21.47
N SER A 863 36.34 2.89 -20.59
CA SER A 863 36.33 3.01 -19.11
C SER A 863 34.88 3.04 -18.53
N ASP A 864 34.73 2.51 -17.31
CA ASP A 864 33.73 2.82 -16.26
C ASP A 864 32.21 2.63 -16.47
N THR A 865 31.44 2.10 -15.51
CA THR A 865 31.54 0.97 -14.53
C THR A 865 30.14 0.84 -13.87
N PRO A 866 29.79 -0.27 -13.19
CA PRO A 866 29.08 -0.19 -11.89
C PRO A 866 29.60 -1.12 -10.76
N TRP A 867 29.59 -0.72 -9.46
CA TRP A 867 30.08 -1.52 -8.32
C TRP A 867 29.41 -1.27 -6.94
N ARG A 868 28.59 -2.23 -6.45
CA ARG A 868 28.69 -2.82 -5.07
C ARG A 868 27.62 -3.86 -4.71
N LYS A 869 26.48 -3.93 -5.42
CA LYS A 869 25.62 -5.13 -5.41
C LYS A 869 26.33 -6.32 -6.07
N ASP A 870 27.10 -6.04 -7.12
CA ASP A 870 27.87 -7.01 -7.87
C ASP A 870 28.87 -7.85 -7.07
N MET A 871 29.41 -7.42 -5.93
CA MET A 871 30.72 -7.95 -5.50
C MET A 871 30.80 -9.47 -5.23
N VAL A 872 29.72 -10.14 -4.78
CA VAL A 872 29.73 -11.61 -4.63
C VAL A 872 29.52 -12.33 -5.97
N ALA A 873 28.57 -11.84 -6.78
CA ALA A 873 28.34 -12.37 -8.12
C ALA A 873 29.52 -12.11 -9.07
N SER A 874 30.22 -11.00 -8.86
CA SER A 874 31.45 -10.58 -9.54
C SER A 874 32.64 -11.41 -9.07
N ILE A 875 32.82 -11.63 -7.75
CA ILE A 875 33.82 -12.60 -7.25
C ILE A 875 33.59 -13.96 -7.91
N GLN A 876 32.37 -14.51 -7.90
CA GLN A 876 32.11 -15.83 -8.49
C GLN A 876 32.28 -15.85 -10.02
N LYS A 877 31.92 -14.76 -10.74
CA LYS A 877 32.22 -14.61 -12.18
C LYS A 877 33.73 -14.50 -12.46
N VAL A 878 34.47 -13.77 -11.63
CA VAL A 878 35.93 -13.59 -11.75
C VAL A 878 36.67 -14.88 -11.39
N VAL A 879 36.23 -15.60 -10.35
CA VAL A 879 36.72 -16.94 -10.00
C VAL A 879 36.45 -17.92 -11.13
N GLY A 880 35.23 -17.96 -11.66
CA GLY A 880 34.88 -18.79 -12.81
C GLY A 880 35.69 -18.45 -14.07
N TYR A 881 35.96 -17.17 -14.32
CA TYR A 881 36.83 -16.72 -15.40
C TYR A 881 38.30 -17.13 -15.17
N ALA A 882 38.84 -16.82 -13.99
CA ALA A 882 40.22 -17.11 -13.62
C ALA A 882 40.54 -18.60 -13.68
N LEU A 883 39.63 -19.46 -13.21
CA LEU A 883 39.76 -20.93 -13.31
C LEU A 883 39.60 -21.43 -14.76
N LYS A 884 38.65 -20.88 -15.53
CA LYS A 884 38.41 -21.25 -16.93
C LYS A 884 39.62 -20.94 -17.84
N TYR A 885 40.36 -19.88 -17.54
CA TYR A 885 41.51 -19.43 -18.35
C TYR A 885 42.88 -19.68 -17.68
N PHE A 886 42.92 -20.38 -16.54
CA PHE A 886 44.17 -20.65 -15.79
C PHE A 886 45.27 -21.28 -16.64
N SER A 887 44.94 -22.27 -17.48
CA SER A 887 45.91 -22.96 -18.34
C SER A 887 46.46 -22.13 -19.50
N GLY A 888 45.93 -20.92 -19.74
CA GLY A 888 46.36 -20.03 -20.82
C GLY A 888 46.91 -18.67 -20.37
N CYS A 889 46.52 -18.18 -19.18
CA CYS A 889 46.98 -16.89 -18.63
C CYS A 889 46.89 -16.81 -17.10
N GLY A 890 46.99 -17.95 -16.38
CA GLY A 890 46.85 -18.00 -14.92
C GLY A 890 47.88 -17.15 -14.16
N GLU A 891 49.12 -17.09 -14.65
CA GLU A 891 50.20 -16.29 -14.04
C GLU A 891 49.99 -14.79 -14.28
N ASP A 892 49.67 -14.37 -15.52
CA ASP A 892 49.35 -12.95 -15.82
C ASP A 892 48.16 -12.43 -14.99
N LEU A 893 47.13 -13.27 -14.83
CA LEU A 893 45.95 -12.95 -14.01
C LEU A 893 46.31 -12.85 -12.52
N TRP A 894 47.26 -13.65 -12.04
CA TRP A 894 47.75 -13.57 -10.67
C TRP A 894 48.49 -12.27 -10.39
N ASP A 895 49.42 -11.89 -11.28
CA ASP A 895 50.20 -10.66 -11.12
C ASP A 895 49.30 -9.41 -11.13
N CYS A 896 48.27 -9.39 -11.98
CA CYS A 896 47.23 -8.36 -11.95
C CYS A 896 46.48 -8.28 -10.61
N ILE A 897 46.16 -9.42 -9.98
CA ILE A 897 45.49 -9.46 -8.67
C ILE A 897 46.40 -8.90 -7.56
N VAL A 898 47.69 -9.23 -7.59
CA VAL A 898 48.67 -8.73 -6.62
C VAL A 898 48.96 -7.24 -6.81
N GLU A 899 49.04 -6.76 -8.06
CA GLU A 899 49.23 -5.35 -8.39
C GLU A 899 48.05 -4.47 -7.92
N GLU A 900 46.80 -4.92 -8.16
CA GLU A 900 45.60 -4.24 -7.66
C GLU A 900 45.48 -4.30 -6.13
N CYS A 901 45.97 -5.38 -5.50
CA CYS A 901 46.07 -5.47 -4.04
C CYS A 901 47.06 -4.44 -3.46
N GLN A 902 48.14 -4.15 -4.18
CA GLN A 902 49.10 -3.12 -3.78
C GLN A 902 48.53 -1.69 -3.98
N LYS A 903 47.90 -1.42 -5.11
CA LYS A 903 47.46 -0.07 -5.52
C LYS A 903 46.07 0.33 -5.01
N GLY A 904 45.20 -0.62 -4.70
CA GLY A 904 43.83 -0.38 -4.27
C GLY A 904 43.70 0.29 -2.90
N SER A 905 42.55 0.94 -2.66
CA SER A 905 42.18 1.49 -1.35
C SER A 905 42.09 0.39 -0.27
N ILE A 906 42.20 0.75 1.01
CA ILE A 906 42.13 -0.22 2.13
C ILE A 906 40.90 -1.15 2.07
N ASN A 907 39.77 -0.65 1.57
CA ASN A 907 38.55 -1.42 1.33
C ASN A 907 38.64 -2.33 0.10
N ASN A 908 39.35 -1.95 -0.95
CA ASN A 908 39.58 -2.81 -2.12
C ASN A 908 40.52 -3.97 -1.78
N ARG A 909 41.50 -3.76 -0.89
CA ARG A 909 42.46 -4.80 -0.52
C ARG A 909 41.80 -5.94 0.24
N ILE A 910 40.99 -5.65 1.27
CA ILE A 910 40.20 -6.69 1.96
C ILE A 910 39.19 -7.37 1.02
N ASN A 911 38.66 -6.64 0.04
CA ASN A 911 37.81 -7.20 -1.01
C ASN A 911 38.55 -8.20 -1.92
N ILE A 912 39.83 -7.96 -2.20
CA ILE A 912 40.70 -8.92 -2.90
C ILE A 912 40.98 -10.14 -2.03
N LEU A 913 41.15 -9.99 -0.71
CA LEU A 913 41.30 -11.15 0.17
C LEU A 913 40.05 -12.06 0.17
N TYR A 914 38.84 -11.49 0.11
CA TYR A 914 37.60 -12.26 -0.09
C TYR A 914 37.49 -12.91 -1.48
N LEU A 915 38.07 -12.30 -2.53
CA LEU A 915 38.17 -12.93 -3.86
C LEU A 915 39.08 -14.16 -3.78
N LEU A 916 40.23 -14.05 -3.12
CA LEU A 916 41.19 -15.14 -2.94
C LEU A 916 40.61 -16.30 -2.13
N ASP A 917 39.84 -16.02 -1.07
CA ASP A 917 39.15 -17.04 -0.26
C ASP A 917 38.20 -17.89 -1.13
N SER A 918 37.36 -17.22 -1.92
CA SER A 918 36.45 -17.86 -2.87
C SER A 918 37.18 -18.59 -4.00
N LEU A 919 38.33 -18.09 -4.45
CA LEU A 919 39.15 -18.69 -5.51
C LEU A 919 39.81 -19.98 -5.03
N CYS A 920 40.37 -19.98 -3.82
CA CYS A 920 40.95 -21.15 -3.18
C CYS A 920 39.91 -22.22 -2.87
N GLU A 921 38.76 -21.85 -2.30
CA GLU A 921 37.69 -22.81 -1.98
C GLU A 921 37.15 -23.50 -3.25
N THR A 922 36.93 -22.74 -4.32
CA THR A 922 36.48 -23.30 -5.62
C THR A 922 37.57 -24.17 -6.28
N SER A 923 38.85 -23.78 -6.16
CA SER A 923 39.99 -24.57 -6.66
C SER A 923 40.12 -25.93 -5.97
N LEU A 924 39.78 -26.02 -4.68
CA LEU A 924 39.82 -27.26 -3.91
C LEU A 924 38.62 -28.16 -4.22
N LEU A 925 37.43 -27.60 -4.39
CA LEU A 925 36.24 -28.34 -4.81
C LEU A 925 36.46 -28.98 -6.19
N ALA A 926 37.12 -28.28 -7.13
CA ALA A 926 37.48 -28.83 -8.45
C ALA A 926 38.36 -30.09 -8.37
N LYS A 927 39.25 -30.20 -7.37
CA LYS A 927 40.08 -31.41 -7.15
C LYS A 927 39.27 -32.63 -6.70
N SER A 928 38.12 -32.45 -6.05
CA SER A 928 37.33 -33.56 -5.50
C SER A 928 36.47 -34.35 -6.51
N HIS A 929 36.41 -33.93 -7.77
CA HIS A 929 35.55 -34.54 -8.80
C HIS A 929 36.29 -35.35 -9.89
N GLN A 930 37.61 -35.51 -9.81
CA GLN A 930 38.37 -36.36 -10.75
C GLN A 930 38.59 -37.77 -10.21
N GLY A 931 37.64 -38.67 -10.52
CA GLY A 931 37.82 -40.11 -10.38
C GLY A 931 38.50 -40.73 -11.61
N HIS A 932 39.74 -41.19 -11.46
CA HIS A 932 40.48 -42.14 -12.32
C HIS A 932 40.22 -42.15 -13.85
N VAL A 933 41.01 -41.40 -14.61
CA VAL A 933 41.71 -41.90 -15.84
C VAL A 933 43.04 -41.15 -15.99
N GLY A 934 44.13 -41.88 -16.27
CA GLY A 934 45.35 -41.32 -16.87
C GLY A 934 46.43 -40.82 -15.91
N GLN A 935 47.61 -41.44 -15.96
CA GLN A 935 48.84 -40.85 -15.44
C GLN A 935 49.36 -39.82 -16.45
N ASP A 936 49.33 -38.55 -16.10
CA ASP A 936 50.41 -37.62 -16.42
C ASP A 936 50.47 -36.56 -15.32
N GLY A 937 51.54 -36.62 -14.51
CA GLY A 937 51.67 -35.85 -13.29
C GLY A 937 52.30 -34.48 -13.52
N ALA A 938 51.47 -33.45 -13.73
CA ALA A 938 51.90 -32.06 -13.63
C ALA A 938 50.79 -31.15 -13.05
N GLN A 939 51.03 -30.68 -11.83
CA GLN A 939 50.39 -29.57 -11.12
C GLN A 939 49.06 -29.00 -11.69
N THR A 940 47.93 -29.48 -11.17
CA THR A 940 46.66 -28.71 -11.11
C THR A 940 46.32 -28.30 -9.69
N SER A 941 47.30 -27.79 -8.97
CA SER A 941 47.01 -26.73 -8.01
C SER A 941 46.80 -25.45 -8.81
N PHE A 942 45.59 -24.89 -8.73
CA PHE A 942 45.29 -23.61 -9.36
C PHE A 942 45.94 -22.48 -8.54
N TYR A 943 45.26 -21.35 -8.37
CA TYR A 943 45.77 -20.18 -7.63
C TYR A 943 46.13 -20.43 -6.15
N VAL A 944 45.82 -21.60 -5.58
CA VAL A 944 46.20 -21.96 -4.19
C VAL A 944 47.71 -21.90 -3.99
N ASP A 945 48.52 -22.36 -4.95
CA ASP A 945 49.99 -22.37 -4.80
C ASP A 945 50.57 -20.94 -4.91
N TYR A 946 49.96 -20.08 -5.72
CA TYR A 946 50.32 -18.67 -5.81
C TYR A 946 49.93 -17.89 -4.54
N VAL A 947 48.74 -18.14 -3.97
CA VAL A 947 48.36 -17.64 -2.65
C VAL A 947 49.33 -18.14 -1.57
N ALA A 948 49.74 -19.41 -1.61
CA ALA A 948 50.72 -20.01 -0.68
C ALA A 948 52.15 -19.45 -0.82
N ARG A 949 52.48 -18.86 -1.96
CA ARG A 949 53.75 -18.18 -2.27
C ARG A 949 53.76 -16.75 -1.74
N ASP A 950 52.71 -15.99 -2.01
CA ASP A 950 52.68 -14.54 -1.80
C ASP A 950 51.86 -14.12 -0.55
N LEU A 951 51.42 -15.06 0.28
CA LEU A 951 50.54 -14.85 1.45
C LEU A 951 50.95 -13.67 2.34
N GLY A 952 52.21 -13.62 2.76
CA GLY A 952 52.71 -12.56 3.65
C GLY A 952 52.62 -11.17 3.02
N LYS A 953 52.97 -11.05 1.73
CA LYS A 953 52.89 -9.81 0.94
C LYS A 953 51.44 -9.34 0.77
N ILE A 954 50.51 -10.28 0.51
CA ILE A 954 49.08 -9.98 0.40
C ILE A 954 48.53 -9.49 1.74
N VAL A 955 48.83 -10.18 2.84
CA VAL A 955 48.38 -9.79 4.19
C VAL A 955 48.94 -8.44 4.61
N GLU A 956 50.20 -8.13 4.27
CA GLU A 956 50.80 -6.81 4.51
C GLU A 956 50.14 -5.69 3.69
N TYR A 957 49.70 -5.96 2.46
CA TYR A 957 48.92 -4.98 1.70
C TYR A 957 47.52 -4.79 2.29
N VAL A 958 46.84 -5.85 2.68
CA VAL A 958 45.48 -5.80 3.26
C VAL A 958 45.48 -5.16 4.65
N VAL A 959 46.52 -5.41 5.45
CA VAL A 959 46.71 -4.90 6.82
C VAL A 959 48.09 -4.22 6.90
N PRO A 960 48.23 -3.02 6.31
CA PRO A 960 49.48 -2.25 6.38
C PRO A 960 49.73 -1.74 7.80
N GLU A 961 51.00 -1.43 8.09
CA GLU A 961 51.40 -0.95 9.41
C GLU A 961 50.79 0.44 9.73
N GLY A 962 50.47 0.66 11.01
CA GLY A 962 49.80 1.87 11.49
C GLY A 962 48.27 1.76 11.57
N ARG A 963 47.63 2.83 12.08
CA ARG A 963 46.18 2.86 12.39
C ARG A 963 45.25 2.60 11.19
N GLN A 964 45.75 2.70 9.95
CA GLN A 964 44.95 2.49 8.74
C GLN A 964 44.64 1.01 8.46
N GLY A 965 45.47 0.07 8.93
CA GLY A 965 45.24 -1.37 8.75
C GLY A 965 44.22 -1.99 9.72
N LEU A 966 44.00 -1.34 10.87
CA LEU A 966 43.15 -1.85 11.97
C LEU A 966 41.73 -2.29 11.55
N PRO A 967 41.00 -1.57 10.66
CA PRO A 967 39.65 -1.99 10.24
C PRO A 967 39.61 -3.34 9.52
N ASN A 968 40.71 -3.75 8.88
CA ASN A 968 40.81 -5.01 8.15
C ASN A 968 41.37 -6.16 9.01
N LEU A 969 42.01 -5.86 10.15
CA LEU A 969 42.75 -6.83 10.98
C LEU A 969 41.89 -8.02 11.40
N MET A 970 40.69 -7.76 11.95
CA MET A 970 39.79 -8.81 12.44
C MET A 970 39.25 -9.70 11.30
N SER A 971 38.88 -9.11 10.15
CA SER A 971 38.40 -9.87 8.99
C SER A 971 39.51 -10.71 8.35
N THR A 972 40.73 -10.16 8.29
CA THR A 972 41.91 -10.87 7.76
C THR A 972 42.23 -12.10 8.61
N LYS A 973 42.22 -11.96 9.95
CA LYS A 973 42.42 -13.10 10.86
C LYS A 973 41.35 -14.18 10.70
N GLN A 974 40.08 -13.82 10.58
CA GLN A 974 38.99 -14.79 10.35
C GLN A 974 39.17 -15.60 9.06
N ILE A 975 39.67 -14.98 7.98
CA ILE A 975 39.97 -15.69 6.72
C ILE A 975 41.19 -16.60 6.88
N LEU A 976 42.26 -16.13 7.55
CA LEU A 976 43.44 -16.95 7.82
C LEU A 976 43.11 -18.16 8.72
N GLU A 977 42.30 -17.98 9.78
CA GLU A 977 41.80 -19.07 10.61
C GLU A 977 40.91 -20.05 9.83
N SER A 978 40.09 -19.56 8.90
CA SER A 978 39.32 -20.39 7.95
C SER A 978 40.25 -21.23 7.07
N TRP A 979 41.29 -20.63 6.48
CA TRP A 979 42.27 -21.33 5.65
C TRP A 979 43.09 -22.37 6.43
N ARG A 980 43.48 -22.05 7.67
CA ARG A 980 44.17 -22.97 8.58
C ARG A 980 43.30 -24.16 8.95
N SER A 981 42.07 -23.91 9.40
CA SER A 981 41.13 -24.95 9.87
C SER A 981 40.64 -25.87 8.75
N LYS A 982 40.36 -25.31 7.56
CA LYS A 982 40.03 -26.06 6.35
C LYS A 982 41.25 -26.69 5.64
N ARG A 983 42.48 -26.44 6.12
CA ARG A 983 43.77 -26.83 5.47
C ARG A 983 43.87 -26.41 4.00
N VAL A 984 43.41 -25.20 3.69
CA VAL A 984 43.51 -24.58 2.36
C VAL A 984 44.97 -24.28 2.01
N LEU A 985 45.73 -23.87 3.01
CA LEU A 985 47.17 -23.64 2.98
C LEU A 985 47.83 -24.47 4.09
N ASP A 986 49.15 -24.61 4.02
CA ASP A 986 49.94 -25.18 5.11
C ASP A 986 49.70 -24.40 6.41
N PRO A 987 49.18 -25.03 7.49
CA PRO A 987 48.94 -24.37 8.76
C PRO A 987 50.16 -23.64 9.31
N GLN A 988 51.38 -24.16 9.10
CA GLN A 988 52.62 -23.56 9.58
C GLN A 988 52.82 -22.15 9.01
N LYS A 989 52.65 -21.99 7.68
CA LYS A 989 52.77 -20.70 6.99
C LYS A 989 51.69 -19.69 7.40
N VAL A 990 50.50 -20.17 7.72
CA VAL A 990 49.39 -19.32 8.17
C VAL A 990 49.66 -18.82 9.59
N ASP A 991 50.19 -19.69 10.46
CA ASP A 991 50.55 -19.36 11.84
C ASP A 991 51.68 -18.32 11.91
N ASP A 992 52.72 -18.42 11.06
CA ASP A 992 53.81 -17.44 10.96
C ASP A 992 53.28 -16.02 10.62
N VAL A 993 52.30 -15.93 9.72
CA VAL A 993 51.67 -14.66 9.31
C VAL A 993 50.71 -14.13 10.39
N MET A 994 49.96 -15.00 11.07
CA MET A 994 49.11 -14.58 12.19
C MET A 994 49.93 -14.08 13.38
N ALA A 995 51.03 -14.75 13.74
CA ALA A 995 51.96 -14.29 14.78
C ALA A 995 52.55 -12.90 14.48
N THR A 996 52.82 -12.61 13.21
CA THR A 996 53.25 -11.27 12.74
C THR A 996 52.15 -10.22 12.97
N LEU A 997 50.89 -10.55 12.66
CA LEU A 997 49.73 -9.67 12.90
C LEU A 997 49.41 -9.45 14.39
N ASP A 998 49.64 -10.45 15.25
CA ASP A 998 49.52 -10.30 16.71
C ASP A 998 50.63 -9.42 17.29
N THR A 999 51.87 -9.60 16.83
CA THR A 999 53.00 -8.75 17.25
C THR A 999 52.79 -7.29 16.84
N ARG A 1000 52.29 -7.04 15.62
CA ARG A 1000 51.92 -5.69 15.12
C ARG A 1000 50.77 -5.06 15.91
N ARG A 1001 49.84 -5.85 16.44
CA ARG A 1001 48.74 -5.35 17.28
C ARG A 1001 49.27 -4.88 18.64
N ALA A 1002 50.13 -5.66 19.28
CA ALA A 1002 50.69 -5.33 20.60
C ALA A 1002 51.52 -4.05 20.59
N SER A 1003 52.28 -3.77 19.51
CA SER A 1003 53.03 -2.52 19.36
C SER A 1003 52.14 -1.30 19.13
N LEU A 1004 51.04 -1.43 18.37
CA LEU A 1004 50.05 -0.35 18.19
C LEU A 1004 49.27 -0.02 19.47
N GLU A 1005 48.99 -1.03 20.31
CA GLU A 1005 48.36 -0.83 21.63
C GLU A 1005 49.32 -0.10 22.61
N GLN A 1006 50.64 -0.25 22.45
CA GLN A 1006 51.65 0.52 23.21
C GLN A 1006 51.79 1.97 22.71
N GLU A 1007 51.76 2.23 21.40
CA GLU A 1007 51.74 3.62 20.86
C GLU A 1007 50.53 4.40 21.38
N GLN A 1008 49.38 3.74 21.54
CA GLN A 1008 48.16 4.35 22.08
C GLN A 1008 48.24 4.75 23.56
N GLN A 1009 49.21 4.25 24.32
CA GLN A 1009 49.48 4.71 25.69
C GLN A 1009 50.50 5.87 25.74
N ALA A 1010 51.38 6.01 24.76
CA ALA A 1010 52.32 7.14 24.69
C ALA A 1010 51.66 8.45 24.21
N ASP A 1011 50.77 8.35 23.22
CA ASP A 1011 50.13 9.50 22.54
C ASP A 1011 49.20 10.32 23.47
N ASN A 1012 48.69 9.71 24.54
CA ASN A 1012 47.74 10.34 25.49
C ASN A 1012 48.34 11.45 26.36
N THR A 1013 49.63 11.76 26.22
CA THR A 1013 50.34 12.72 27.09
C THR A 1013 50.82 14.00 26.39
N ALA A 1014 50.77 14.10 25.04
CA ALA A 1014 51.46 15.19 24.33
C ALA A 1014 50.86 15.61 22.96
N SER A 1015 49.59 16.00 22.88
CA SER A 1015 49.11 16.95 21.84
C SER A 1015 47.68 17.47 22.11
N ARG A 1016 47.52 18.28 23.16
CA ARG A 1016 46.26 18.98 23.46
C ARG A 1016 46.06 20.21 22.57
N GLU A 1017 46.07 20.05 21.25
CA GLU A 1017 45.57 21.03 20.28
C GLU A 1017 45.44 20.42 18.88
N ARG A 1018 44.34 20.73 18.17
CA ARG A 1018 43.94 20.20 16.84
C ARG A 1018 43.52 18.72 16.79
N THR A 1019 42.39 18.42 17.41
CA THR A 1019 41.51 17.34 16.91
C THR A 1019 40.36 17.97 16.13
N THR A 1020 40.25 17.67 14.84
CA THR A 1020 39.07 18.03 14.04
C THR A 1020 37.89 17.19 14.53
N THR A 1021 36.99 17.82 15.30
CA THR A 1021 35.69 17.23 15.64
C THR A 1021 34.91 16.97 14.36
N LEU A 1022 34.74 15.69 14.03
CA LEU A 1022 33.84 15.27 12.95
C LEU A 1022 32.45 15.83 13.22
N ALA A 1023 31.87 16.52 12.25
CA ALA A 1023 30.56 17.14 12.40
C ALA A 1023 29.51 16.08 12.75
N ARG A 1024 28.55 16.42 13.62
CA ARG A 1024 27.54 15.48 14.14
C ARG A 1024 26.80 14.72 13.01
N GLY A 1025 26.56 15.38 11.88
CA GLY A 1025 25.98 14.74 10.68
C GLY A 1025 26.90 13.73 9.97
N GLU A 1026 28.22 13.90 10.02
CA GLU A 1026 29.17 12.92 9.47
C GLU A 1026 29.32 11.71 10.40
N VAL A 1027 29.21 11.91 11.71
CA VAL A 1027 29.11 10.82 12.70
C VAL A 1027 27.83 10.01 12.46
N PHE A 1028 26.67 10.65 12.29
CA PHE A 1028 25.42 9.96 11.94
C PHE A 1028 25.50 9.26 10.58
N LYS A 1029 26.10 9.88 9.56
CA LYS A 1029 26.31 9.25 8.26
C LYS A 1029 27.17 7.99 8.35
N ARG A 1030 28.25 8.02 9.15
CA ARG A 1030 29.10 6.84 9.40
C ARG A 1030 28.39 5.75 10.20
N ILE A 1031 27.57 6.12 11.20
CA ILE A 1031 26.73 5.17 11.94
C ILE A 1031 25.72 4.48 10.99
N GLU A 1032 25.12 5.23 10.07
CA GLU A 1032 24.16 4.69 9.09
C GLU A 1032 24.84 3.81 8.01
N GLU A 1033 26.01 4.23 7.51
CA GLU A 1033 26.83 3.43 6.60
C GLU A 1033 27.32 2.12 7.24
N ASP A 1034 27.64 2.13 8.54
CA ASP A 1034 28.07 0.94 9.28
C ASP A 1034 26.89 0.04 9.72
N ARG A 1035 25.71 0.63 9.95
CA ARG A 1035 24.42 -0.06 10.12
C ARG A 1035 24.08 -0.88 8.87
N GLU A 1036 24.24 -0.29 7.68
CA GLU A 1036 24.06 -0.98 6.39
C GLU A 1036 25.15 -2.03 6.11
N ARG A 1037 26.42 -1.81 6.51
CA ARG A 1037 27.47 -2.86 6.44
C ARG A 1037 27.10 -4.11 7.24
N HIS A 1038 26.71 -3.94 8.50
CA HIS A 1038 26.37 -5.06 9.38
C HIS A 1038 25.09 -5.79 8.98
N LYS A 1039 24.13 -5.09 8.34
CA LYS A 1039 22.95 -5.69 7.70
C LYS A 1039 23.35 -6.64 6.57
N ARG A 1040 24.18 -6.19 5.63
CA ARG A 1040 24.62 -6.95 4.44
C ARG A 1040 25.56 -8.13 4.77
N LEU A 1041 26.36 -8.02 5.84
CA LEU A 1041 27.17 -9.13 6.36
C LEU A 1041 26.32 -10.31 6.86
N ARG A 1042 25.10 -10.04 7.38
CA ARG A 1042 24.14 -11.08 7.80
C ARG A 1042 23.42 -11.73 6.62
N GLU A 1043 23.23 -11.00 5.52
CA GLU A 1043 22.55 -11.49 4.31
C GLU A 1043 23.41 -12.50 3.52
N ARG A 1044 24.74 -12.41 3.56
CA ARG A 1044 25.65 -13.40 2.93
C ARG A 1044 25.55 -14.83 3.49
N ARG A 1045 24.87 -15.06 4.61
CA ARG A 1045 24.65 -16.40 5.19
C ARG A 1045 23.51 -17.20 4.53
N TRP A 1046 22.79 -16.61 3.57
CA TRP A 1046 21.49 -17.11 3.08
C TRP A 1046 21.44 -17.47 1.59
N VAL A 1047 22.56 -17.89 1.00
CA VAL A 1047 22.55 -18.63 -0.27
C VAL A 1047 23.44 -19.86 -0.16
N GLN A 1048 22.82 -21.05 -0.22
CA GLN A 1048 23.51 -22.28 -0.63
C GLN A 1048 22.88 -22.77 -1.95
N PRO A 1049 23.66 -23.36 -2.88
CA PRO A 1049 23.11 -23.83 -4.15
C PRO A 1049 22.22 -25.06 -3.98
N VAL A 1050 21.42 -25.35 -5.01
CA VAL A 1050 20.70 -26.63 -5.10
C VAL A 1050 21.70 -27.75 -5.37
N SER A 1051 21.88 -28.65 -4.42
CA SER A 1051 22.48 -29.98 -4.67
C SER A 1051 21.72 -31.06 -3.91
N HIS A 1052 21.74 -32.28 -4.47
CA HIS A 1052 21.02 -33.42 -3.93
C HIS A 1052 21.57 -33.87 -2.55
N ASN A 1053 20.67 -34.39 -1.71
CA ASN A 1053 20.97 -35.23 -0.53
C ASN A 1053 21.87 -36.44 -0.94
N PRO A 1054 22.64 -37.10 -0.03
CA PRO A 1054 22.28 -37.30 1.39
C PRO A 1054 23.40 -37.39 2.47
N HIS A 1055 22.93 -37.42 3.74
CA HIS A 1055 23.48 -38.11 4.93
C HIS A 1055 24.39 -37.41 5.99
N THR A 1056 23.96 -37.63 7.25
CA THR A 1056 24.69 -37.75 8.55
C THR A 1056 25.22 -36.54 9.35
N HIS A 1057 24.40 -36.16 10.36
CA HIS A 1057 24.69 -36.03 11.80
C HIS A 1057 25.57 -34.93 12.46
N LEU A 1058 24.91 -34.29 13.45
CA LEU A 1058 25.36 -33.80 14.78
C LEU A 1058 25.92 -32.36 14.96
N PRO A 1059 25.31 -31.53 15.84
CA PRO A 1059 25.88 -30.30 16.43
C PRO A 1059 26.59 -30.64 17.78
N PRO A 1060 27.34 -29.74 18.48
CA PRO A 1060 26.84 -28.56 19.20
C PRO A 1060 27.81 -27.34 19.07
N GLN A 1061 27.90 -26.26 19.87
CA GLN A 1061 27.39 -25.82 21.18
C GLN A 1061 26.93 -24.32 21.17
N LEU A 1062 26.72 -23.73 22.35
CA LEU A 1062 26.52 -22.30 22.65
C LEU A 1062 27.58 -21.82 23.66
N ALA A 1063 28.02 -20.56 23.58
CA ALA A 1063 28.48 -19.73 24.71
C ALA A 1063 28.70 -18.27 24.25
N SER A 1064 28.59 -17.19 25.05
CA SER A 1064 27.70 -16.87 26.20
C SER A 1064 28.02 -15.45 26.73
N PHE A 1065 27.01 -14.56 26.87
CA PHE A 1065 26.93 -13.39 27.81
C PHE A 1065 28.03 -12.28 27.76
N LEU A 1066 27.92 -11.06 28.32
CA LEU A 1066 26.85 -10.09 28.68
C LEU A 1066 27.56 -8.68 28.78
N PRO A 1067 27.16 -7.67 29.60
CA PRO A 1067 26.36 -6.52 29.16
C PRO A 1067 27.01 -5.14 29.42
N LEU A 1068 26.41 -4.06 28.88
CA LEU A 1068 26.36 -2.75 29.55
C LEU A 1068 24.98 -2.11 29.35
N THR A 1069 24.58 -1.31 30.33
CA THR A 1069 23.20 -0.91 30.69
C THR A 1069 22.83 0.53 30.28
N ASP A 1070 21.53 0.77 30.05
CA ASP A 1070 20.68 1.94 30.41
C ASP A 1070 21.24 3.39 30.33
N ASP A 1071 20.46 4.45 30.13
CA ASP A 1071 19.02 4.70 30.28
C ASP A 1071 18.54 5.75 29.24
N GLY A 1072 17.22 5.91 29.10
CA GLY A 1072 16.63 7.22 28.74
C GLY A 1072 15.99 7.35 27.36
N ASP A 1073 14.65 7.37 27.38
CA ASP A 1073 13.70 8.07 26.49
C ASP A 1073 13.87 7.95 24.96
N GLY A 1074 12.84 7.59 24.19
CA GLY A 1074 11.42 7.64 24.55
C GLY A 1074 10.53 8.27 23.48
N GLU A 1075 10.97 8.47 22.24
CA GLU A 1075 10.10 8.89 21.13
C GLU A 1075 10.66 8.48 19.75
N GLY A 1076 9.78 8.22 18.77
CA GLY A 1076 10.15 7.90 17.38
C GLY A 1076 9.68 6.54 16.82
N GLU A 1077 8.40 6.17 16.99
CA GLU A 1077 7.80 4.95 16.41
C GLU A 1077 6.55 5.25 15.53
N LEU A 1078 6.60 6.32 14.72
CA LEU A 1078 5.47 6.84 13.91
C LEU A 1078 5.48 6.48 12.40
N THR A 1079 6.51 5.80 11.89
CA THR A 1079 6.63 5.49 10.44
C THR A 1079 6.13 4.09 10.05
N LEU A 1080 5.50 3.36 10.97
CA LEU A 1080 5.08 1.97 10.78
C LEU A 1080 3.66 1.79 10.20
N ASP A 1081 2.86 2.85 10.17
CA ASP A 1081 1.41 2.74 9.92
C ASP A 1081 1.01 2.87 8.45
N ILE A 1082 1.76 3.64 7.66
CA ILE A 1082 1.40 4.06 6.29
C ILE A 1082 1.43 2.89 5.28
N GLU A 1083 2.42 2.00 5.34
CA GLU A 1083 2.56 0.90 4.38
C GLU A 1083 1.60 -0.27 4.70
N PHE A 1084 1.30 -0.49 5.99
CA PHE A 1084 0.43 -1.59 6.41
C PHE A 1084 -1.02 -1.36 5.97
N GLU A 1085 -1.58 -0.16 6.20
CA GLU A 1085 -2.99 0.12 5.87
C GLU A 1085 -3.23 -0.05 4.35
N ASN A 1086 -2.31 0.47 3.53
CA ASN A 1086 -2.35 0.32 2.06
C ASN A 1086 -2.29 -1.15 1.58
N ASP A 1087 -1.54 -2.03 2.24
CA ASP A 1087 -1.42 -3.44 1.83
C ASP A 1087 -2.51 -4.34 2.43
N TRP A 1088 -2.98 -4.02 3.64
CA TRP A 1088 -4.03 -4.75 4.34
C TRP A 1088 -5.37 -4.70 3.60
N GLU A 1089 -5.78 -3.51 3.13
CA GLU A 1089 -7.00 -3.29 2.33
C GLU A 1089 -7.04 -4.10 1.00
N THR A 1090 -5.90 -4.64 0.55
CA THR A 1090 -5.80 -5.41 -0.70
C THR A 1090 -5.72 -6.93 -0.53
N THR A 1091 -5.54 -7.44 0.69
CA THR A 1091 -5.51 -8.89 0.96
C THR A 1091 -6.69 -9.39 1.79
N SER A 1092 -7.52 -8.51 2.34
CA SER A 1092 -8.77 -8.91 2.96
C SER A 1092 -9.88 -9.15 1.94
N ASP A 1093 -10.95 -9.76 2.44
CA ASP A 1093 -12.31 -9.78 1.92
C ASP A 1093 -12.59 -10.74 0.73
N TRP A 1094 -12.73 -12.01 1.12
CA TRP A 1094 -13.69 -13.00 0.58
C TRP A 1094 -14.86 -13.12 1.58
N ASN A 1095 -16.04 -13.57 1.14
CA ASN A 1095 -17.27 -13.49 1.94
C ASN A 1095 -18.08 -14.80 2.01
N GLU A 1096 -19.04 -14.83 2.95
CA GLU A 1096 -19.99 -15.94 3.19
C GLU A 1096 -20.73 -16.41 1.92
N ASP A 1097 -20.89 -15.51 0.94
CA ASP A 1097 -21.52 -15.83 -0.34
C ASP A 1097 -20.70 -16.80 -1.22
N ASP A 1098 -19.37 -16.80 -1.07
CA ASP A 1098 -18.43 -17.60 -1.86
C ASP A 1098 -18.33 -19.06 -1.35
N ASP A 1099 -18.53 -19.28 -0.05
CA ASP A 1099 -18.56 -20.62 0.56
C ASP A 1099 -19.86 -21.37 0.21
N GLU A 1100 -20.98 -20.66 0.10
CA GLU A 1100 -22.25 -21.24 -0.36
C GLU A 1100 -22.17 -21.58 -1.86
N ALA A 1101 -21.52 -20.74 -2.68
CA ALA A 1101 -21.26 -21.08 -4.09
C ALA A 1101 -20.37 -22.34 -4.25
N ALA A 1102 -19.36 -22.51 -3.40
CA ALA A 1102 -18.53 -23.72 -3.39
C ALA A 1102 -19.25 -24.96 -2.84
N ALA A 1103 -20.25 -24.79 -1.97
CA ALA A 1103 -21.13 -25.86 -1.51
C ALA A 1103 -22.14 -26.27 -2.60
N ASP A 1104 -22.75 -25.31 -3.28
CA ASP A 1104 -23.69 -25.52 -4.38
C ASP A 1104 -23.00 -26.13 -5.62
N GLU A 1105 -21.79 -25.67 -5.98
CA GLU A 1105 -20.99 -26.32 -7.03
C GLU A 1105 -20.64 -27.77 -6.66
N ASN A 1106 -20.33 -28.07 -5.40
CA ASN A 1106 -20.13 -29.45 -4.96
C ASN A 1106 -21.42 -30.27 -5.05
N HIS A 1107 -22.57 -29.70 -4.70
CA HIS A 1107 -23.87 -30.39 -4.77
C HIS A 1107 -24.36 -30.60 -6.21
N LEU A 1108 -23.90 -29.77 -7.16
CA LEU A 1108 -24.13 -29.90 -8.61
C LEU A 1108 -23.15 -30.87 -9.28
N CYS A 1109 -21.88 -30.90 -8.85
CA CYS A 1109 -20.85 -31.80 -9.39
C CYS A 1109 -20.92 -33.22 -8.78
N PHE A 1110 -21.35 -33.32 -7.53
CA PHE A 1110 -21.47 -34.55 -6.76
C PHE A 1110 -22.83 -34.57 -6.03
N PRO A 1111 -23.95 -34.77 -6.77
CA PRO A 1111 -25.24 -34.95 -6.13
C PRO A 1111 -25.19 -36.14 -5.17
N SER A 1112 -25.64 -35.93 -3.93
CA SER A 1112 -25.79 -36.99 -2.93
C SER A 1112 -26.75 -38.05 -3.47
N ASN A 1113 -26.23 -39.21 -3.83
CA ASN A 1113 -27.01 -40.30 -4.44
C ASN A 1113 -27.81 -41.09 -3.37
N ASP A 1114 -28.63 -40.38 -2.59
CA ASP A 1114 -29.56 -40.95 -1.62
C ASP A 1114 -30.83 -41.44 -2.33
N GLY A 1115 -30.71 -42.46 -3.19
CA GLY A 1115 -31.90 -43.03 -3.84
C GLY A 1115 -31.73 -43.84 -5.12
N GLU A 1116 -30.77 -44.77 -5.22
CA GLU A 1116 -30.86 -45.86 -6.21
C GLU A 1116 -30.79 -47.22 -5.50
N GLN A 1117 -31.82 -48.06 -5.71
CA GLN A 1117 -31.84 -49.43 -5.22
C GLN A 1117 -30.86 -50.28 -6.04
N GLU A 1118 -30.08 -51.12 -5.38
CA GLU A 1118 -29.24 -52.11 -6.06
C GLU A 1118 -30.09 -53.03 -6.95
N MET A 1119 -29.82 -53.04 -8.25
CA MET A 1119 -30.30 -54.11 -9.13
C MET A 1119 -29.45 -55.35 -8.88
N ASP A 1120 -30.06 -56.33 -8.24
CA ASP A 1120 -29.55 -57.70 -8.13
C ASP A 1120 -29.42 -58.33 -9.53
N LEU A 1121 -28.18 -58.67 -9.89
CA LEU A 1121 -27.84 -59.52 -11.03
C LEU A 1121 -26.64 -60.41 -10.65
N SER A 1122 -26.96 -61.56 -10.04
CA SER A 1122 -26.32 -62.89 -10.22
C SER A 1122 -24.80 -62.94 -10.47
#